data_AF-A0A5E6MLD0-F1
#
_entry.id   AF-A0A5E6MLD0-F1
#
_cell.length_a   1.000
_cell.length_b   1.000
_cell.length_c   1.000
_cell.angle_alpha   90.00
_cell.angle_beta   90.00
_cell.angle_gamma   90.00
#
_symmetry.space_group_name_H-M   'P 1'
#
loop_
_entity.id
_entity.type
_entity.pdbx_description
1 polymer ?
#
loop_
_entity_poly.entity_id
_entity_poly.type
_entity_poly.pdbx_seq_one_letter_code
_entity_poly.pdbx_strand_id
1 'polypeptide(L)'
;MLNHVSSTPPQPTPMVPALLPRDPTPAGSTVSIHTERAPALPLTRTPTVPVTLGHRGLKAALGDRQNWQTLAQKLKEIVSRPGITDAAPAILKALSSTPMDLHPEASYPIDNGTAVTLRHFIEAHGLRVPSNLFELTALGDAATVRALPHPFGNFGGALSWPIPLDEDAQSGLLRRAARLVREHDDAPHSGQPEGVLDFLRRDLPLTGETLSDPAKTLETLVTSSRGQALGTQLQTDFNAICTGWSASDYALAAIHLSLDPASIKASPRNTVAGFDLGQPQHWGKPASAVLQGLAAHLVATGKASAEMAHVGAYLLLMRRAPEFLIKDIPPSVTYGSPAWVSLSIAAATQEARSPGTVANMTFAQVMLNAEATALANPQATALAQTSALLDWGVAHGVLARKPDSAYTHAEVEQTRATFNQQQTDCKEASASLDKDIPTRKAIALEKLKERFGDLGALFEEKLISSEGGGGTGQQTKLTGKHSLLDIAMMDLDDPAPFYSADSRIPLAALNANPRFGVRQVFDQQFDAAIQDRKTATSVSIKHLIAQLPLEDRNNLEYGEISFYQDTSHTLGRDFTSKYPDPNSQDLLVKTTRAGVTTAYEISLARGEIKSIPLHRVELSSTREANKVYETKLFTPAGSEPHHRRETTPLGALPPASFRSDRSHNIADAYIKHLDFDNPNVKSYARGQTTRDEQAARALPVEQFFLNLVPFRSAIVNFQKGNYGEGALDLSLDIFGFLTAGASTAGKLIKLGGSALSTGGKVLRATRLIGAAAIGTLNPLAGVGDAAVGTVGALGRGGRYLLSKGTEAVNLLKGASGNYNLLKAASNDNVVVATGMLNVAPRAVEGAAVLKNGQWYAFDVDRMCAYGGPLRGFTPATVATKGQINQSFIDWLYRRLAGDEVPTTASPTVLGQYVPKAFEAALETARRPNNLKDFEFGYAHGHPEKVPGYSSSMNMLELQTLASQRFLGPEDVGTLAKQIERQKVKLTQDGFMLFQRDIQAAGGTVTPMPQELYLSQVRLASEGECAGIANTLALALRSGDENTYLGNMFKAAAASQAPGAKQFIDNLHDFHQAVNGFETFHMGKPVRQIPYQEIAAELSHAAPPKTLRIATRDHALLAGVMTRDNKPVWFYFDPNFGLAKFDSADAMKNGLERTLNRGTSPFQHRALGEHPASPEYRVSDFDASDVSTYHLPAVRRMASVPL
;
A
#
# COMPACT_ATOMS: atom_id res chain seq x y z
N MET A 1 60.40 -16.57 44.56
CA MET A 1 60.90 -17.83 43.99
C MET A 1 60.77 -17.67 42.48
N LEU A 2 61.85 -17.50 41.70
CA LEU A 2 62.93 -18.47 41.36
C LEU A 2 62.37 -19.57 40.44
N ASN A 3 62.83 -19.82 39.20
CA ASN A 3 63.98 -19.36 38.37
C ASN A 3 63.49 -19.01 36.93
N HIS A 4 64.16 -18.30 35.98
CA HIS A 4 65.52 -18.41 35.37
C HIS A 4 65.81 -19.79 34.72
N VAL A 5 66.44 -19.93 33.53
CA VAL A 5 67.70 -19.35 32.98
C VAL A 5 67.66 -19.15 31.42
N SER A 6 68.65 -18.39 30.88
CA SER A 6 69.15 -18.03 29.51
C SER A 6 68.99 -19.03 28.32
N SER A 7 69.35 -18.77 27.04
CA SER A 7 70.30 -17.81 26.39
C SER A 7 70.00 -17.45 24.90
N THR A 8 70.78 -16.51 24.30
CA THR A 8 70.68 -15.87 22.95
C THR A 8 71.46 -16.60 21.83
N PRO A 9 71.52 -16.18 20.52
CA PRO A 9 70.99 -15.00 19.76
C PRO A 9 70.13 -15.46 18.50
N PRO A 10 69.98 -14.78 17.31
CA PRO A 10 70.38 -13.44 16.81
C PRO A 10 69.29 -12.58 16.07
N GLN A 11 69.14 -12.64 14.72
CA GLN A 11 68.45 -11.66 13.83
C GLN A 11 68.02 -12.29 12.47
N PRO A 12 67.20 -11.66 11.58
CA PRO A 12 66.74 -10.24 11.54
C PRO A 12 65.22 -9.93 11.25
N THR A 13 64.75 -8.73 11.69
CA THR A 13 63.70 -7.83 11.10
C THR A 13 62.22 -8.30 10.87
N PRO A 14 61.21 -7.39 10.73
CA PRO A 14 60.89 -6.14 11.49
C PRO A 14 59.36 -5.86 11.75
N MET A 15 58.91 -5.11 12.81
CA MET A 15 57.62 -4.33 12.85
C MET A 15 57.26 -3.57 14.20
N VAL A 16 56.95 -2.25 14.10
CA VAL A 16 55.98 -1.35 14.84
C VAL A 16 55.90 -1.26 16.44
N PRO A 17 54.91 -0.63 17.18
CA PRO A 17 55.20 0.41 18.24
C PRO A 17 54.51 0.26 19.65
N ALA A 18 54.61 1.25 20.60
CA ALA A 18 53.52 1.77 21.51
C ALA A 18 53.87 2.72 22.74
N LEU A 19 52.96 3.69 23.04
CA LEU A 19 52.33 4.19 24.33
C LEU A 19 53.01 4.90 25.57
N LEU A 20 52.35 6.02 26.01
CA LEU A 20 51.85 6.58 27.33
C LEU A 20 52.33 6.07 28.74
N PRO A 21 52.26 6.83 29.90
CA PRO A 21 51.04 7.35 30.65
C PRO A 21 51.27 8.66 31.54
N ARG A 22 50.60 9.12 32.65
CA ARG A 22 49.44 8.78 33.56
C ARG A 22 48.90 9.97 34.45
N ASP A 23 47.95 9.72 35.39
CA ASP A 23 47.12 10.60 36.31
C ASP A 23 47.73 10.88 37.75
N PRO A 24 47.06 11.38 38.87
CA PRO A 24 45.63 11.31 39.34
C PRO A 24 44.97 12.52 40.14
N THR A 25 43.76 12.32 40.71
CA THR A 25 42.87 13.26 41.51
C THR A 25 42.43 12.64 42.89
N PRO A 26 41.59 13.21 43.82
CA PRO A 26 40.22 13.85 43.75
C PRO A 26 40.08 15.12 44.66
N ALA A 27 39.04 15.59 45.40
CA ALA A 27 37.60 15.33 45.79
C ALA A 27 37.01 16.65 46.44
N GLY A 28 35.74 16.87 46.89
CA GLY A 28 34.42 16.19 46.78
C GLY A 28 33.36 16.56 47.88
N SER A 29 32.05 16.68 47.51
CA SER A 29 30.80 16.53 48.35
C SER A 29 30.28 17.71 49.25
N THR A 30 28.98 17.88 49.61
CA THR A 30 27.83 16.93 49.82
C THR A 30 26.38 17.47 49.51
N VAL A 31 25.48 16.60 48.98
CA VAL A 31 24.04 16.31 49.34
C VAL A 31 23.00 17.47 49.45
N SER A 32 21.70 17.45 49.05
CA SER A 32 20.76 16.65 48.16
C SER A 32 19.45 17.50 47.99
N ILE A 33 18.15 17.14 47.79
CA ILE A 33 17.23 15.96 47.83
C ILE A 33 16.21 16.06 46.63
N HIS A 34 14.91 15.67 46.73
CA HIS A 34 13.99 15.41 45.58
C HIS A 34 12.53 15.93 45.71
N THR A 35 11.88 16.17 44.56
CA THR A 35 10.61 15.51 44.17
C THR A 35 10.46 15.45 42.62
N GLU A 36 9.60 14.57 42.09
CA GLU A 36 9.64 14.13 40.68
C GLU A 36 8.55 14.71 39.75
N ARG A 37 8.90 14.89 38.46
CA ARG A 37 7.97 14.73 37.33
C ARG A 37 8.74 14.32 36.06
N ALA A 38 8.24 13.35 35.29
CA ALA A 38 8.98 12.78 34.17
C ALA A 38 9.08 13.72 32.94
N PRO A 39 10.26 13.88 32.31
CA PRO A 39 10.43 14.69 31.11
C PRO A 39 10.08 13.91 29.82
N ALA A 40 9.38 14.57 28.89
CA ALA A 40 9.17 14.06 27.54
C ALA A 40 10.43 14.23 26.66
N LEU A 41 10.67 13.28 25.76
CA LEU A 41 11.90 13.19 24.96
C LEU A 41 11.90 14.16 23.75
N PRO A 42 12.91 15.04 23.60
CA PRO A 42 13.09 15.83 22.39
C PRO A 42 13.71 15.00 21.24
N LEU A 43 13.19 15.15 20.03
CA LEU A 43 13.72 14.54 18.80
C LEU A 43 14.27 15.62 17.85
N THR A 44 15.48 16.11 18.14
CA THR A 44 16.20 17.06 17.28
C THR A 44 17.72 16.82 17.29
N ARG A 45 18.20 15.96 16.38
CA ARG A 45 19.59 15.99 15.87
C ARG A 45 19.63 15.37 14.47
N THR A 46 19.88 16.20 13.46
CA THR A 46 20.11 15.77 12.08
C THR A 46 21.52 15.18 11.94
N PRO A 47 21.68 13.93 11.46
CA PRO A 47 23.01 13.37 11.23
C PRO A 47 23.63 13.92 9.94
N THR A 48 24.63 14.78 10.08
CA THR A 48 25.45 15.29 8.96
C THR A 48 26.51 14.25 8.55
N VAL A 49 26.10 13.23 7.80
CA VAL A 49 27.04 12.32 7.13
C VAL A 49 27.57 13.00 5.85
N PRO A 50 28.89 13.10 5.63
CA PRO A 50 29.44 13.58 4.36
C PRO A 50 29.01 12.68 3.19
N VAL A 51 28.35 13.28 2.20
CA VAL A 51 28.02 12.62 0.94
C VAL A 51 29.16 12.88 -0.04
N THR A 52 30.16 12.00 -0.04
CA THR A 52 31.26 12.02 -1.01
C THR A 52 30.91 11.19 -2.24
N LEU A 53 30.95 11.80 -3.42
CA LEU A 53 30.70 11.16 -4.72
C LEU A 53 31.76 10.10 -5.05
N GLY A 54 31.32 8.87 -5.32
CA GLY A 54 32.17 7.84 -5.92
C GLY A 54 33.22 7.20 -5.01
N HIS A 55 33.10 7.31 -3.68
CA HIS A 55 33.97 6.58 -2.73
C HIS A 55 33.35 5.32 -2.10
N ARG A 56 32.03 5.13 -2.20
CA ARG A 56 31.43 3.81 -1.89
C ARG A 56 31.54 2.92 -3.12
N GLY A 57 32.27 1.81 -3.01
CA GLY A 57 32.28 0.77 -4.03
C GLY A 57 31.14 -0.25 -3.83
N LEU A 58 30.90 -1.09 -4.84
CA LEU A 58 29.95 -2.22 -4.74
C LEU A 58 30.16 -3.07 -3.47
N LYS A 59 31.43 -3.38 -3.13
CA LYS A 59 31.78 -4.13 -1.91
C LYS A 59 31.29 -3.46 -0.61
N ALA A 60 31.34 -2.13 -0.54
CA ALA A 60 30.88 -1.38 0.63
C ALA A 60 29.35 -1.38 0.73
N ALA A 61 28.64 -1.29 -0.40
CA ALA A 61 27.18 -1.44 -0.42
C ALA A 61 26.72 -2.87 -0.03
N LEU A 62 27.48 -3.90 -0.41
CA LEU A 62 27.26 -5.29 0.02
C LEU A 62 27.51 -5.46 1.53
N GLY A 63 28.63 -4.92 2.04
CA GLY A 63 28.95 -4.95 3.47
C GLY A 63 27.94 -4.16 4.33
N ASP A 64 27.51 -3.00 3.86
CA ASP A 64 26.45 -2.21 4.50
C ASP A 64 25.15 -3.03 4.60
N ARG A 65 24.72 -3.67 3.49
CA ARG A 65 23.53 -4.54 3.49
C ARG A 65 23.66 -5.68 4.49
N GLN A 66 24.80 -6.36 4.53
CA GLN A 66 25.03 -7.46 5.47
C GLN A 66 25.00 -6.96 6.93
N ASN A 67 25.53 -5.77 7.22
CA ASN A 67 25.39 -5.15 8.54
C ASN A 67 23.92 -4.88 8.90
N TRP A 68 23.08 -4.39 7.96
CA TRP A 68 21.64 -4.22 8.21
C TRP A 68 20.90 -5.55 8.43
N GLN A 69 21.29 -6.62 7.74
CA GLN A 69 20.78 -7.97 7.98
C GLN A 69 21.15 -8.49 9.38
N THR A 70 22.42 -8.38 9.77
CA THR A 70 22.90 -8.79 11.10
C THR A 70 22.22 -7.99 12.22
N LEU A 71 22.04 -6.66 12.05
CA LEU A 71 21.26 -5.84 12.97
C LEU A 71 19.82 -6.36 13.10
N ALA A 72 19.11 -6.54 11.98
CA ALA A 72 17.72 -6.99 11.97
C ALA A 72 17.56 -8.35 12.66
N GLN A 73 18.45 -9.31 12.39
CA GLN A 73 18.48 -10.61 13.04
C GLN A 73 18.71 -10.47 14.55
N LYS A 74 19.76 -9.75 14.96
CA LYS A 74 20.16 -9.62 16.38
C LYS A 74 19.12 -8.88 17.23
N LEU A 75 18.36 -7.95 16.65
CA LEU A 75 17.20 -7.32 17.31
C LEU A 75 16.06 -8.34 17.51
N LYS A 76 15.77 -9.16 16.51
CA LYS A 76 14.74 -10.22 16.59
C LYS A 76 15.13 -11.36 17.54
N GLU A 77 16.43 -11.67 17.67
CA GLU A 77 16.96 -12.56 18.72
C GLU A 77 16.72 -12.02 20.14
N ILE A 78 16.78 -10.69 20.35
CA ILE A 78 16.49 -10.08 21.66
C ILE A 78 14.98 -10.11 21.95
N VAL A 79 14.13 -9.80 20.98
CA VAL A 79 12.66 -9.88 21.14
C VAL A 79 12.22 -11.30 21.49
N SER A 80 12.81 -12.31 20.86
CA SER A 80 12.52 -13.73 21.10
C SER A 80 13.16 -14.32 22.37
N ARG A 81 13.88 -13.54 23.18
CA ARG A 81 14.71 -14.06 24.28
C ARG A 81 13.86 -14.37 25.53
N PRO A 82 13.85 -15.61 26.05
CA PRO A 82 13.12 -15.94 27.27
C PRO A 82 13.53 -15.05 28.45
N GLY A 83 12.56 -14.42 29.10
CA GLY A 83 12.78 -13.55 30.25
C GLY A 83 13.19 -12.11 29.94
N ILE A 84 13.18 -11.66 28.67
CA ILE A 84 13.24 -10.23 28.36
C ILE A 84 11.96 -9.54 28.86
N THR A 85 12.10 -8.36 29.47
CA THR A 85 10.97 -7.56 29.97
C THR A 85 10.83 -6.28 29.16
N ASP A 86 9.60 -5.75 29.07
CA ASP A 86 9.28 -4.50 28.36
C ASP A 86 9.77 -3.22 29.09
N ALA A 87 10.78 -3.37 29.94
CA ALA A 87 11.35 -2.28 30.73
C ALA A 87 12.60 -1.73 30.03
N ALA A 88 12.63 -0.42 29.79
CA ALA A 88 13.75 0.26 29.12
C ALA A 88 15.16 -0.13 29.63
N PRO A 89 15.41 -0.31 30.95
CA PRO A 89 16.74 -0.73 31.43
C PRO A 89 17.13 -2.15 30.97
N ALA A 90 16.17 -3.08 30.81
CA ALA A 90 16.44 -4.44 30.36
C ALA A 90 16.79 -4.47 28.86
N ILE A 91 16.05 -3.70 28.06
CA ILE A 91 16.27 -3.57 26.61
C ILE A 91 17.58 -2.82 26.34
N LEU A 92 17.84 -1.71 27.04
CA LEU A 92 19.09 -0.96 26.92
C LEU A 92 20.29 -1.82 27.33
N LYS A 93 20.17 -2.64 28.38
CA LYS A 93 21.19 -3.63 28.76
C LYS A 93 21.39 -4.68 27.68
N ALA A 94 20.32 -5.23 27.09
CA ALA A 94 20.43 -6.17 25.98
C ALA A 94 21.18 -5.57 24.78
N LEU A 95 20.75 -4.39 24.31
CA LEU A 95 21.38 -3.67 23.18
C LEU A 95 22.84 -3.27 23.45
N SER A 96 23.19 -2.98 24.71
CA SER A 96 24.57 -2.64 25.12
C SER A 96 25.45 -3.85 25.45
N SER A 97 24.90 -5.07 25.40
CA SER A 97 25.62 -6.32 25.75
C SER A 97 25.67 -7.35 24.61
N THR A 98 24.79 -7.23 23.61
CA THR A 98 24.86 -8.03 22.38
C THR A 98 25.88 -7.40 21.41
N PRO A 99 26.96 -8.12 21.04
CA PRO A 99 27.90 -7.67 20.01
C PRO A 99 27.28 -7.79 18.61
N MET A 100 27.86 -7.06 17.67
CA MET A 100 27.52 -7.04 16.26
C MET A 100 28.82 -6.96 15.45
N ASP A 101 29.20 -8.08 14.85
CA ASP A 101 30.34 -8.14 13.94
C ASP A 101 30.02 -7.34 12.67
N LEU A 102 30.95 -6.47 12.25
CA LEU A 102 30.80 -5.63 11.05
C LEU A 102 31.55 -6.22 9.86
N HIS A 103 30.94 -6.18 8.68
CA HIS A 103 31.57 -6.63 7.45
C HIS A 103 32.79 -5.74 7.11
N PRO A 104 33.98 -6.31 6.81
CA PRO A 104 35.24 -5.58 6.76
C PRO A 104 35.33 -4.50 5.66
N GLU A 105 34.53 -4.63 4.60
CA GLU A 105 34.51 -3.68 3.47
C GLU A 105 33.39 -2.62 3.58
N ALA A 106 32.59 -2.61 4.64
CA ALA A 106 31.41 -1.73 4.78
C ALA A 106 31.77 -0.23 4.85
N SER A 107 30.80 0.65 4.57
CA SER A 107 31.00 2.11 4.62
C SER A 107 31.14 2.67 6.04
N TYR A 108 30.87 1.87 7.08
CA TYR A 108 30.99 2.27 8.48
C TYR A 108 32.45 2.12 8.95
N PRO A 109 33.06 3.15 9.56
CA PRO A 109 34.47 3.08 9.97
C PRO A 109 34.68 2.02 11.05
N ILE A 110 35.63 1.10 10.80
CA ILE A 110 36.02 0.07 11.74
C ILE A 110 37.11 0.62 12.65
N ASP A 111 36.75 0.98 13.90
CA ASP A 111 37.72 1.23 14.96
C ASP A 111 38.43 -0.10 15.30
N ASN A 112 39.65 -0.25 14.77
CA ASN A 112 40.47 -1.46 14.82
C ASN A 112 40.84 -1.89 16.25
N GLY A 113 39.92 -2.59 16.93
CA GLY A 113 40.16 -3.21 18.24
C GLY A 113 38.93 -3.40 19.13
N THR A 114 37.80 -2.73 18.84
CA THR A 114 36.61 -2.75 19.70
C THR A 114 35.41 -3.44 19.07
N ALA A 115 34.86 -4.44 19.78
CA ALA A 115 33.61 -5.09 19.39
C ALA A 115 32.43 -4.11 19.47
N VAL A 116 31.83 -3.81 18.32
CA VAL A 116 30.66 -2.93 18.22
C VAL A 116 29.45 -3.60 18.84
N THR A 117 28.71 -2.88 19.69
CA THR A 117 27.42 -3.34 20.23
C THR A 117 26.27 -2.87 19.35
N LEU A 118 25.13 -3.57 19.40
CA LEU A 118 23.92 -3.13 18.66
C LEU A 118 23.57 -1.68 18.99
N ARG A 119 23.67 -1.29 20.27
CA ARG A 119 23.44 0.10 20.71
C ARG A 119 24.36 1.07 19.97
N HIS A 120 25.67 0.82 19.95
CA HIS A 120 26.62 1.72 19.29
C HIS A 120 26.33 1.84 17.79
N PHE A 121 26.04 0.73 17.10
CA PHE A 121 25.68 0.74 15.68
C PHE A 121 24.40 1.57 15.41
N ILE A 122 23.38 1.45 16.28
CA ILE A 122 22.13 2.21 16.21
C ILE A 122 22.39 3.71 16.42
N GLU A 123 23.10 4.08 17.49
CA GLU A 123 23.40 5.48 17.83
C GLU A 123 24.25 6.17 16.75
N ALA A 124 25.25 5.49 16.21
CA ALA A 124 26.14 6.03 15.18
C ALA A 124 25.49 6.17 13.80
N HIS A 125 24.45 5.39 13.50
CA HIS A 125 23.58 5.61 12.33
C HIS A 125 22.51 6.67 12.55
N GLY A 126 22.54 7.39 13.68
CA GLY A 126 21.57 8.45 14.02
C GLY A 126 20.17 7.92 14.34
N LEU A 127 20.03 6.63 14.65
CA LEU A 127 18.75 6.00 14.96
C LEU A 127 18.45 6.12 16.47
N ARG A 128 17.16 6.21 16.80
CA ARG A 128 16.70 6.21 18.20
C ARG A 128 16.89 4.80 18.79
N VAL A 129 17.61 4.73 19.91
CA VAL A 129 17.74 3.50 20.71
C VAL A 129 16.36 3.10 21.27
N PRO A 130 15.89 1.86 21.04
CA PRO A 130 14.61 1.39 21.56
C PRO A 130 14.53 1.39 23.09
N SER A 131 13.38 1.85 23.60
CA SER A 131 13.04 1.93 25.03
C SER A 131 12.00 0.89 25.48
N ASN A 132 11.35 0.20 24.53
CA ASN A 132 10.31 -0.80 24.76
C ASN A 132 10.33 -1.84 23.61
N LEU A 133 9.70 -2.99 23.80
CA LEU A 133 9.69 -4.12 22.85
C LEU A 133 8.99 -3.76 21.54
N PHE A 134 8.03 -2.83 21.55
CA PHE A 134 7.39 -2.33 20.34
C PHE A 134 8.38 -1.50 19.49
N GLU A 135 9.09 -0.54 20.09
CA GLU A 135 10.18 0.20 19.42
C GLU A 135 11.30 -0.74 18.94
N LEU A 136 11.62 -1.79 19.72
CA LEU A 136 12.65 -2.77 19.38
C LEU A 136 12.27 -3.62 18.16
N THR A 137 11.01 -4.08 18.12
CA THR A 137 10.44 -4.84 17.01
C THR A 137 10.35 -3.97 15.75
N ALA A 138 9.80 -2.75 15.89
CA ALA A 138 9.69 -1.79 14.78
C ALA A 138 11.06 -1.41 14.20
N LEU A 139 12.10 -1.28 15.02
CA LEU A 139 13.48 -1.07 14.54
C LEU A 139 14.04 -2.32 13.84
N GLY A 140 13.78 -3.53 14.36
CA GLY A 140 14.15 -4.79 13.72
C GLY A 140 13.50 -4.99 12.36
N ASP A 141 12.24 -4.59 12.21
CA ASP A 141 11.51 -4.62 10.93
C ASP A 141 11.95 -3.51 9.98
N ALA A 142 12.20 -2.29 10.47
CA ALA A 142 12.79 -1.22 9.65
C ALA A 142 14.19 -1.59 9.13
N ALA A 143 15.03 -2.23 9.96
CA ALA A 143 16.31 -2.78 9.55
C ALA A 143 16.15 -3.93 8.54
N THR A 144 15.13 -4.79 8.72
CA THR A 144 14.79 -5.85 7.75
C THR A 144 14.44 -5.23 6.39
N VAL A 145 13.53 -4.25 6.35
CA VAL A 145 13.11 -3.55 5.12
C VAL A 145 14.28 -2.86 4.45
N ARG A 146 15.16 -2.20 5.23
CA ARG A 146 16.38 -1.54 4.72
C ARG A 146 17.39 -2.52 4.11
N ALA A 147 17.36 -3.79 4.51
CA ALA A 147 18.22 -4.85 3.99
C ALA A 147 17.66 -5.60 2.77
N LEU A 148 16.38 -5.39 2.41
CA LEU A 148 15.74 -6.08 1.28
C LEU A 148 16.45 -5.81 -0.06
N PRO A 149 16.73 -4.56 -0.48
CA PRO A 149 17.27 -4.29 -1.81
C PRO A 149 18.68 -4.88 -1.98
N HIS A 150 18.95 -5.51 -3.12
CA HIS A 150 20.33 -5.83 -3.50
C HIS A 150 21.07 -4.54 -3.90
N PRO A 151 22.41 -4.42 -3.72
CA PRO A 151 23.20 -3.35 -4.35
C PRO A 151 23.20 -3.39 -5.89
N PHE A 152 22.74 -4.51 -6.48
CA PHE A 152 22.45 -4.64 -7.91
C PHE A 152 20.97 -4.38 -8.27
N GLY A 153 20.15 -3.95 -7.31
CA GLY A 153 18.70 -3.81 -7.46
C GLY A 153 18.06 -5.12 -7.93
N ASN A 154 17.37 -5.06 -9.06
CA ASN A 154 16.73 -6.18 -9.74
C ASN A 154 17.69 -7.03 -10.61
N PHE A 155 19.01 -6.88 -10.46
CA PHE A 155 20.05 -7.49 -11.30
C PHE A 155 19.99 -7.12 -12.80
N GLY A 156 19.20 -6.11 -13.19
CA GLY A 156 19.09 -5.66 -14.58
C GLY A 156 20.30 -4.91 -15.13
N GLY A 157 21.22 -4.47 -14.27
CA GLY A 157 22.40 -3.68 -14.64
C GLY A 157 22.04 -2.45 -15.47
N ALA A 158 22.77 -2.23 -16.57
CA ALA A 158 22.54 -1.12 -17.50
C ALA A 158 21.16 -1.14 -18.21
N LEU A 159 20.39 -2.23 -18.07
CA LEU A 159 19.02 -2.36 -18.58
C LEU A 159 17.94 -2.06 -17.51
N SER A 160 18.34 -1.54 -16.34
CA SER A 160 17.42 -1.11 -15.27
C SER A 160 17.88 0.16 -14.53
N TRP A 161 18.95 0.82 -14.99
CA TRP A 161 19.20 2.23 -14.70
C TRP A 161 17.94 3.09 -14.94
N PRO A 162 17.75 4.22 -14.21
CA PRO A 162 16.59 5.11 -14.40
C PRO A 162 16.38 5.55 -15.86
N ILE A 163 17.48 5.75 -16.60
CA ILE A 163 17.52 5.90 -18.05
C ILE A 163 18.31 4.69 -18.59
N PRO A 164 17.65 3.62 -19.07
CA PRO A 164 18.32 2.43 -19.57
C PRO A 164 18.96 2.68 -20.95
N LEU A 165 19.84 1.77 -21.38
CA LEU A 165 20.40 1.76 -22.74
C LEU A 165 19.30 1.74 -23.82
N ASP A 166 19.46 2.54 -24.88
CA ASP A 166 18.58 2.53 -26.06
C ASP A 166 18.72 1.25 -26.91
N GLU A 167 17.85 1.06 -27.92
CA GLU A 167 17.83 -0.16 -28.74
C GLU A 167 19.14 -0.36 -29.54
N ASP A 168 19.81 0.71 -29.97
CA ASP A 168 21.08 0.64 -30.70
C ASP A 168 22.23 0.28 -29.76
N ALA A 169 22.28 0.89 -28.57
CA ALA A 169 23.24 0.59 -27.53
C ALA A 169 23.11 -0.85 -27.02
N GLN A 170 21.88 -1.33 -26.78
CA GLN A 170 21.61 -2.73 -26.45
C GLN A 170 22.03 -3.67 -27.60
N SER A 171 21.66 -3.36 -28.85
CA SER A 171 22.03 -4.14 -30.03
C SER A 171 23.55 -4.21 -30.22
N GLY A 172 24.27 -3.11 -29.96
CA GLY A 172 25.72 -3.07 -29.93
C GLY A 172 26.30 -3.93 -28.82
N LEU A 173 25.77 -3.80 -27.60
CA LEU A 173 26.28 -4.48 -26.41
C LEU A 173 26.18 -6.00 -26.56
N LEU A 174 25.04 -6.51 -27.04
CA LEU A 174 24.85 -7.93 -27.35
C LEU A 174 25.87 -8.42 -28.39
N ARG A 175 26.03 -7.70 -29.52
CA ARG A 175 26.99 -8.06 -30.56
C ARG A 175 28.43 -8.06 -30.06
N ARG A 176 28.79 -7.15 -29.14
CA ARG A 176 30.14 -7.08 -28.58
C ARG A 176 30.39 -8.14 -27.51
N ALA A 177 29.46 -8.36 -26.58
CA ALA A 177 29.57 -9.42 -25.58
C ALA A 177 29.69 -10.81 -26.24
N ALA A 178 28.80 -11.12 -27.20
CA ALA A 178 28.86 -12.38 -27.94
C ALA A 178 30.15 -12.53 -28.78
N ARG A 179 30.78 -11.42 -29.17
CA ARG A 179 32.10 -11.43 -29.82
C ARG A 179 33.20 -11.73 -28.81
N LEU A 180 33.21 -11.09 -27.63
CA LEU A 180 34.21 -11.32 -26.57
C LEU A 180 34.22 -12.76 -26.06
N VAL A 181 33.04 -13.41 -25.94
CA VAL A 181 32.94 -14.85 -25.60
C VAL A 181 33.63 -15.75 -26.64
N ARG A 182 33.69 -15.34 -27.92
CA ARG A 182 34.38 -16.07 -29.01
C ARG A 182 35.83 -15.64 -29.24
N GLU A 183 36.23 -14.47 -28.74
CA GLU A 183 37.61 -13.94 -28.82
C GLU A 183 38.49 -14.39 -27.63
N HIS A 184 37.92 -15.13 -26.66
CA HIS A 184 38.67 -15.73 -25.53
C HIS A 184 39.35 -17.04 -25.96
N ASP A 185 40.58 -17.26 -25.51
CA ASP A 185 41.47 -18.35 -26.01
C ASP A 185 40.89 -19.76 -25.82
N ASP A 186 40.04 -19.96 -24.80
CA ASP A 186 39.38 -21.23 -24.45
C ASP A 186 38.03 -21.45 -25.16
N ALA A 187 37.79 -20.85 -26.33
CA ALA A 187 36.48 -20.96 -27.01
C ALA A 187 36.09 -22.43 -27.35
N PRO A 188 34.86 -22.89 -27.05
CA PRO A 188 34.47 -24.29 -27.28
C PRO A 188 34.55 -24.67 -28.76
N HIS A 189 35.33 -25.71 -29.06
CA HIS A 189 35.50 -26.22 -30.43
C HIS A 189 34.24 -26.96 -30.97
N SER A 190 33.16 -27.02 -30.18
CA SER A 190 31.91 -27.74 -30.47
C SER A 190 30.95 -27.03 -31.44
N GLY A 191 31.28 -25.82 -31.90
CA GLY A 191 30.52 -25.09 -32.92
C GLY A 191 29.20 -24.46 -32.48
N GLN A 192 28.68 -24.83 -31.31
CA GLN A 192 27.58 -24.14 -30.63
C GLN A 192 28.11 -22.88 -29.91
N PRO A 193 27.59 -21.67 -30.19
CA PRO A 193 28.04 -20.46 -29.51
C PRO A 193 27.52 -20.40 -28.07
N GLU A 194 28.42 -20.42 -27.10
CA GLU A 194 28.12 -20.33 -25.66
C GLU A 194 27.49 -18.97 -25.29
N GLY A 195 26.54 -18.99 -24.35
CA GLY A 195 25.92 -17.78 -23.79
C GLY A 195 26.80 -17.11 -22.73
N VAL A 196 26.62 -15.80 -22.54
CA VAL A 196 27.43 -15.01 -21.59
C VAL A 196 27.32 -15.54 -20.13
N LEU A 197 26.20 -16.15 -19.76
CA LEU A 197 26.02 -16.73 -18.42
C LEU A 197 26.95 -17.92 -18.16
N ASP A 198 27.00 -18.86 -19.10
CA ASP A 198 27.83 -20.07 -18.99
C ASP A 198 29.33 -19.76 -19.15
N PHE A 199 29.67 -18.78 -20.01
CA PHE A 199 31.03 -18.24 -20.13
C PHE A 199 31.59 -17.72 -18.79
N LEU A 200 30.78 -17.02 -18.01
CA LEU A 200 31.17 -16.54 -16.68
C LEU A 200 31.18 -17.66 -15.62
N ARG A 201 30.38 -18.71 -15.81
CA ARG A 201 30.33 -19.89 -14.91
C ARG A 201 31.54 -20.81 -15.09
N ARG A 202 32.02 -20.99 -16.31
CA ARG A 202 33.09 -21.94 -16.65
C ARG A 202 34.34 -21.69 -15.79
N ASP A 203 35.00 -22.76 -15.34
CA ASP A 203 36.24 -22.74 -14.53
C ASP A 203 36.15 -22.06 -13.15
N LEU A 204 35.04 -21.41 -12.81
CA LEU A 204 34.80 -20.78 -11.51
C LEU A 204 34.37 -21.84 -10.49
N PRO A 205 35.14 -22.09 -9.40
CA PRO A 205 34.71 -23.02 -8.36
C PRO A 205 33.59 -22.38 -7.52
N LEU A 206 32.37 -22.89 -7.68
CA LEU A 206 31.20 -22.52 -6.86
C LEU A 206 30.87 -23.66 -5.89
N THR A 207 30.43 -23.33 -4.67
CA THR A 207 29.92 -24.34 -3.73
C THR A 207 28.47 -24.71 -4.08
N GLY A 208 28.01 -25.88 -3.65
CA GLY A 208 26.61 -26.28 -3.81
C GLY A 208 25.63 -25.33 -3.09
N GLU A 209 26.08 -24.72 -1.98
CA GLU A 209 25.34 -23.66 -1.28
C GLU A 209 25.21 -22.41 -2.17
N THR A 210 26.31 -21.91 -2.75
CA THR A 210 26.25 -20.77 -3.69
C THR A 210 25.35 -21.05 -4.87
N LEU A 211 25.45 -22.23 -5.49
CA LEU A 211 24.61 -22.65 -6.63
C LEU A 211 23.11 -22.75 -6.26
N SER A 212 22.78 -22.99 -4.98
CA SER A 212 21.40 -23.02 -4.49
C SER A 212 20.79 -21.62 -4.28
N ASP A 213 21.61 -20.55 -4.25
CA ASP A 213 21.17 -19.16 -4.24
C ASP A 213 21.50 -18.48 -5.58
N PRO A 214 20.50 -18.30 -6.46
CA PRO A 214 20.68 -17.61 -7.74
C PRO A 214 21.23 -16.18 -7.61
N ALA A 215 20.86 -15.42 -6.58
CA ALA A 215 21.33 -14.05 -6.37
C ALA A 215 22.81 -14.05 -5.98
N LYS A 216 23.22 -14.95 -5.07
CA LYS A 216 24.63 -15.10 -4.66
C LYS A 216 25.50 -15.68 -5.78
N THR A 217 24.96 -16.59 -6.59
CA THR A 217 25.62 -17.05 -7.82
C THR A 217 25.82 -15.90 -8.80
N LEU A 218 24.79 -15.10 -9.11
CA LEU A 218 24.92 -13.93 -10.01
C LEU A 218 25.94 -12.91 -9.49
N GLU A 219 25.94 -12.64 -8.18
CA GLU A 219 26.94 -11.77 -7.54
C GLU A 219 28.36 -12.32 -7.74
N THR A 220 28.57 -13.61 -7.47
CA THR A 220 29.89 -14.27 -7.59
C THR A 220 30.38 -14.30 -9.03
N LEU A 221 29.50 -14.58 -10.00
CA LEU A 221 29.82 -14.58 -11.43
C LEU A 221 30.24 -13.20 -11.94
N VAL A 222 29.46 -12.17 -11.58
CA VAL A 222 29.70 -10.79 -12.05
C VAL A 222 30.91 -10.16 -11.36
N THR A 223 31.13 -10.44 -10.07
CA THR A 223 32.30 -9.93 -9.33
C THR A 223 33.58 -10.74 -9.53
N SER A 224 33.51 -11.90 -10.21
CA SER A 224 34.69 -12.67 -10.61
C SER A 224 35.64 -11.87 -11.51
N SER A 225 36.89 -12.31 -11.62
CA SER A 225 37.89 -11.70 -12.53
C SER A 225 37.41 -11.68 -13.98
N ARG A 226 36.80 -12.77 -14.48
CA ARG A 226 36.23 -12.85 -15.84
C ARG A 226 35.01 -11.93 -16.01
N GLY A 227 34.15 -11.85 -14.98
CA GLY A 227 32.98 -10.95 -14.96
C GLY A 227 33.37 -9.47 -15.00
N GLN A 228 34.33 -9.06 -14.17
CA GLN A 228 34.86 -7.70 -14.15
C GLN A 228 35.67 -7.36 -15.41
N ALA A 229 36.42 -8.30 -15.99
CA ALA A 229 37.14 -8.10 -17.25
C ALA A 229 36.16 -7.84 -18.42
N LEU A 230 35.17 -8.72 -18.60
CA LEU A 230 34.09 -8.55 -19.58
C LEU A 230 33.37 -7.21 -19.38
N GLY A 231 32.95 -6.93 -18.15
CA GLY A 231 32.26 -5.70 -17.78
C GLY A 231 33.06 -4.43 -18.07
N THR A 232 34.35 -4.44 -17.73
CA THR A 232 35.26 -3.30 -17.96
C THR A 232 35.47 -3.05 -19.45
N GLN A 233 35.67 -4.10 -20.24
CA GLN A 233 35.86 -3.96 -21.69
C GLN A 233 34.59 -3.42 -22.37
N LEU A 234 33.41 -3.94 -22.00
CA LEU A 234 32.13 -3.43 -22.48
C LEU A 234 31.88 -1.97 -22.04
N GLN A 235 32.23 -1.60 -20.80
CA GLN A 235 32.16 -0.21 -20.33
C GLN A 235 33.07 0.72 -21.16
N THR A 236 34.30 0.28 -21.48
CA THR A 236 35.26 1.05 -22.28
C THR A 236 34.81 1.20 -23.74
N ASP A 237 34.38 0.12 -24.37
CA ASP A 237 33.90 0.13 -25.78
C ASP A 237 32.68 1.04 -25.99
N PHE A 238 31.91 1.32 -24.93
CA PHE A 238 30.75 2.22 -24.93
C PHE A 238 31.04 3.62 -24.38
N ASN A 239 32.31 3.97 -24.14
CA ASN A 239 32.77 5.25 -23.57
C ASN A 239 32.02 5.63 -22.27
N ALA A 240 31.73 4.63 -21.43
CA ALA A 240 30.90 4.82 -20.25
C ALA A 240 31.72 5.25 -19.02
N ILE A 241 31.12 6.07 -18.16
CA ILE A 241 31.77 6.61 -16.97
C ILE A 241 32.18 5.50 -16.01
N CYS A 242 33.47 5.44 -15.70
CA CYS A 242 34.01 4.47 -14.75
C CYS A 242 33.58 4.82 -13.31
N THR A 243 32.94 3.86 -12.63
CA THR A 243 32.53 3.91 -11.22
C THR A 243 32.67 2.53 -10.58
N GLY A 244 32.48 2.44 -9.27
CA GLY A 244 32.48 1.17 -8.52
C GLY A 244 31.36 0.17 -8.86
N TRP A 245 30.47 0.48 -9.82
CA TRP A 245 29.42 -0.42 -10.31
C TRP A 245 29.44 -0.62 -11.83
N SER A 246 29.96 0.33 -12.61
CA SER A 246 29.76 0.41 -14.07
C SER A 246 30.10 -0.89 -14.81
N ALA A 247 31.26 -1.50 -14.55
CA ALA A 247 31.63 -2.79 -15.16
C ALA A 247 30.60 -3.90 -14.86
N SER A 248 30.14 -3.98 -13.61
CA SER A 248 29.15 -4.98 -13.18
C SER A 248 27.78 -4.75 -13.83
N ASP A 249 27.35 -3.50 -13.97
CA ASP A 249 26.09 -3.15 -14.66
C ASP A 249 26.13 -3.54 -16.16
N TYR A 250 27.29 -3.36 -16.83
CA TYR A 250 27.47 -3.79 -18.22
C TYR A 250 27.55 -5.32 -18.37
N ALA A 251 28.19 -6.02 -17.42
CA ALA A 251 28.20 -7.48 -17.40
C ALA A 251 26.78 -8.06 -17.20
N LEU A 252 26.02 -7.55 -16.22
CA LEU A 252 24.61 -7.95 -16.01
C LEU A 252 23.74 -7.69 -17.24
N ALA A 253 23.90 -6.53 -17.88
CA ALA A 253 23.19 -6.21 -19.12
C ALA A 253 23.55 -7.18 -20.26
N ALA A 254 24.83 -7.54 -20.41
CA ALA A 254 25.27 -8.51 -21.41
C ALA A 254 24.68 -9.91 -21.17
N ILE A 255 24.60 -10.37 -19.92
CA ILE A 255 23.93 -11.64 -19.58
C ILE A 255 22.45 -11.59 -19.96
N HIS A 256 21.73 -10.53 -19.55
CA HIS A 256 20.32 -10.36 -19.89
C HIS A 256 20.05 -10.38 -21.40
N LEU A 257 20.84 -9.65 -22.19
CA LEU A 257 20.69 -9.61 -23.65
C LEU A 257 21.10 -10.93 -24.32
N SER A 258 22.01 -11.70 -23.71
CA SER A 258 22.38 -13.04 -24.20
C SER A 258 21.26 -14.05 -24.00
N LEU A 259 20.51 -13.97 -22.88
CA LEU A 259 19.37 -14.84 -22.59
C LEU A 259 18.12 -14.43 -23.36
N ASP A 260 17.87 -13.11 -23.47
CA ASP A 260 16.71 -12.57 -24.17
C ASP A 260 17.07 -11.47 -25.19
N PRO A 261 17.67 -11.84 -26.35
CA PRO A 261 17.88 -10.93 -27.48
C PRO A 261 16.60 -10.26 -27.99
N ALA A 262 15.44 -10.90 -27.80
CA ALA A 262 14.15 -10.37 -28.20
C ALA A 262 13.68 -9.23 -27.29
N SER A 263 14.23 -9.09 -26.07
CA SER A 263 13.92 -7.98 -25.15
C SER A 263 14.44 -6.62 -25.56
N ILE A 264 15.33 -6.56 -26.56
CA ILE A 264 15.79 -5.30 -27.19
C ILE A 264 14.62 -4.59 -27.86
N LYS A 265 13.73 -5.37 -28.50
CA LYS A 265 12.48 -4.87 -29.10
C LYS A 265 11.34 -5.02 -28.10
N ALA A 266 10.25 -4.28 -28.33
CA ALA A 266 9.04 -4.36 -27.51
C ALA A 266 8.45 -5.78 -27.49
N SER A 267 8.75 -6.53 -26.42
CA SER A 267 8.28 -7.90 -26.20
C SER A 267 6.83 -7.92 -25.69
N PRO A 268 6.03 -8.94 -26.01
CA PRO A 268 4.66 -9.06 -25.51
C PRO A 268 4.57 -9.12 -23.98
N ARG A 269 3.39 -8.79 -23.43
CA ARG A 269 3.12 -8.89 -21.99
C ARG A 269 3.35 -10.33 -21.52
N ASN A 270 4.04 -10.44 -20.38
CA ASN A 270 4.41 -11.69 -19.71
C ASN A 270 5.32 -12.65 -20.52
N THR A 271 5.99 -12.15 -21.58
CA THR A 271 7.04 -12.88 -22.29
C THR A 271 8.45 -12.52 -21.80
N VAL A 272 9.27 -13.54 -21.53
CA VAL A 272 10.71 -13.44 -21.22
C VAL A 272 11.48 -14.56 -21.95
N ALA A 273 12.58 -14.23 -22.61
CA ALA A 273 13.39 -15.16 -23.41
C ALA A 273 12.60 -16.00 -24.44
N GLY A 274 11.45 -15.50 -24.92
CA GLY A 274 10.52 -16.21 -25.81
C GLY A 274 9.61 -17.22 -25.10
N PHE A 275 9.72 -17.37 -23.78
CA PHE A 275 8.80 -18.13 -22.94
C PHE A 275 7.65 -17.24 -22.46
N ASP A 276 6.44 -17.75 -22.46
CA ASP A 276 5.24 -17.04 -22.01
C ASP A 276 4.85 -17.47 -20.59
N LEU A 277 5.11 -16.60 -19.62
CA LEU A 277 4.78 -16.82 -18.21
C LEU A 277 3.26 -16.97 -18.01
N GLY A 278 2.46 -16.34 -18.88
CA GLY A 278 1.00 -16.36 -18.83
C GLY A 278 0.33 -17.39 -19.74
N GLN A 279 1.06 -18.39 -20.26
CA GLN A 279 0.49 -19.38 -21.18
C GLN A 279 -0.59 -20.26 -20.53
N PRO A 280 -1.55 -20.81 -21.30
CA PRO A 280 -2.72 -21.53 -20.77
C PRO A 280 -2.41 -22.69 -19.81
N GLN A 281 -1.25 -23.34 -20.00
CA GLN A 281 -0.78 -24.46 -19.19
C GLN A 281 -0.39 -24.06 -17.74
N HIS A 282 -0.19 -22.77 -17.48
CA HIS A 282 0.15 -22.24 -16.15
C HIS A 282 -1.06 -21.75 -15.35
N TRP A 283 -2.21 -21.53 -15.99
CA TRP A 283 -3.41 -21.08 -15.29
C TRP A 283 -3.82 -22.15 -14.28
N GLY A 284 -4.13 -21.75 -13.03
CA GLY A 284 -4.40 -22.69 -11.95
C GLY A 284 -3.16 -23.48 -11.45
N LYS A 285 -1.93 -23.07 -11.80
CA LYS A 285 -0.67 -23.63 -11.26
C LYS A 285 0.06 -22.63 -10.34
N PRO A 286 0.84 -23.10 -9.35
CA PRO A 286 1.63 -22.23 -8.48
C PRO A 286 2.84 -21.61 -9.22
N ALA A 287 3.38 -20.52 -8.70
CA ALA A 287 4.53 -19.80 -9.28
C ALA A 287 5.76 -20.69 -9.57
N SER A 288 6.01 -21.66 -8.69
CA SER A 288 7.11 -22.63 -8.82
C SER A 288 7.05 -23.45 -10.11
N ALA A 289 5.85 -23.78 -10.60
CA ALA A 289 5.69 -24.49 -11.88
C ALA A 289 6.09 -23.61 -13.07
N VAL A 290 5.83 -22.30 -13.01
CA VAL A 290 6.21 -21.34 -14.06
C VAL A 290 7.72 -21.09 -14.05
N LEU A 291 8.33 -20.99 -12.87
CA LEU A 291 9.78 -20.91 -12.71
C LEU A 291 10.50 -22.15 -13.28
N GLN A 292 10.01 -23.35 -12.97
CA GLN A 292 10.53 -24.62 -13.50
C GLN A 292 10.34 -24.72 -15.02
N GLY A 293 9.17 -24.31 -15.54
CA GLY A 293 8.90 -24.24 -16.98
C GLY A 293 9.87 -23.30 -17.72
N LEU A 294 10.15 -22.12 -17.15
CA LEU A 294 11.13 -21.18 -17.71
C LEU A 294 12.55 -21.76 -17.69
N ALA A 295 12.97 -22.37 -16.59
CA ALA A 295 14.29 -23.02 -16.51
C ALA A 295 14.43 -24.14 -17.55
N ALA A 296 13.42 -25.01 -17.68
CA ALA A 296 13.39 -26.06 -18.70
C ALA A 296 13.43 -25.50 -20.13
N HIS A 297 12.72 -24.39 -20.41
CA HIS A 297 12.75 -23.69 -21.70
C HIS A 297 14.13 -23.12 -22.03
N LEU A 298 14.85 -22.56 -21.05
CA LEU A 298 16.21 -22.04 -21.26
C LEU A 298 17.20 -23.15 -21.65
N VAL A 299 17.08 -24.35 -21.07
CA VAL A 299 17.86 -25.52 -21.49
C VAL A 299 17.44 -25.99 -22.90
N ALA A 300 16.12 -26.18 -23.12
CA ALA A 300 15.59 -26.70 -24.38
C ALA A 300 15.85 -25.78 -25.58
N THR A 301 16.05 -24.47 -25.35
CA THR A 301 16.40 -23.48 -26.38
C THR A 301 17.90 -23.14 -26.44
N GLY A 302 18.75 -23.85 -25.68
CA GLY A 302 20.21 -23.68 -25.72
C GLY A 302 20.71 -22.34 -25.16
N LYS A 303 19.92 -21.69 -24.29
CA LYS A 303 20.20 -20.34 -23.76
C LYS A 303 20.99 -20.34 -22.46
N ALA A 304 20.91 -21.43 -21.70
CA ALA A 304 21.70 -21.68 -20.50
C ALA A 304 21.95 -23.19 -20.38
N SER A 305 23.08 -23.58 -19.78
CA SER A 305 23.29 -24.97 -19.36
C SER A 305 22.26 -25.42 -18.31
N ALA A 306 22.10 -26.73 -18.13
CA ALA A 306 21.20 -27.29 -17.11
C ALA A 306 21.57 -26.86 -15.67
N GLU A 307 22.84 -26.57 -15.41
CA GLU A 307 23.32 -26.01 -14.15
C GLU A 307 22.86 -24.54 -13.99
N MET A 308 23.05 -23.73 -15.04
CA MET A 308 22.77 -22.29 -15.00
C MET A 308 21.31 -21.91 -15.28
N ALA A 309 20.46 -22.85 -15.71
CA ALA A 309 19.08 -22.60 -16.12
C ALA A 309 18.22 -21.93 -15.05
N HIS A 310 18.31 -22.37 -13.79
CA HIS A 310 17.58 -21.76 -12.67
C HIS A 310 18.06 -20.33 -12.37
N VAL A 311 19.37 -20.07 -12.55
CA VAL A 311 19.98 -18.75 -12.35
C VAL A 311 19.58 -17.79 -13.47
N GLY A 312 19.55 -18.27 -14.72
CA GLY A 312 19.03 -17.51 -15.86
C GLY A 312 17.53 -17.21 -15.74
N ALA A 313 16.74 -18.18 -15.27
CA ALA A 313 15.31 -17.99 -15.01
C ALA A 313 15.07 -16.96 -13.90
N TYR A 314 15.80 -17.06 -12.79
CA TYR A 314 15.78 -16.06 -11.71
C TYR A 314 16.13 -14.67 -12.24
N LEU A 315 17.25 -14.51 -12.97
CA LEU A 315 17.70 -13.24 -13.51
C LEU A 315 16.63 -12.58 -14.40
N LEU A 316 16.04 -13.35 -15.33
CA LEU A 316 15.00 -12.86 -16.23
C LEU A 316 13.74 -12.41 -15.48
N LEU A 317 13.27 -13.22 -14.51
CA LEU A 317 12.10 -12.90 -13.70
C LEU A 317 12.36 -11.67 -12.82
N MET A 318 13.53 -11.57 -12.19
CA MET A 318 13.90 -10.46 -11.30
C MET A 318 13.70 -9.09 -11.95
N ARG A 319 14.00 -8.95 -13.26
CA ARG A 319 13.83 -7.72 -14.03
C ARG A 319 12.42 -7.52 -14.63
N ARG A 320 11.61 -8.58 -14.77
CA ARG A 320 10.42 -8.57 -15.66
C ARG A 320 9.11 -9.00 -15.02
N ALA A 321 9.16 -9.94 -14.08
CA ALA A 321 8.03 -10.51 -13.35
C ALA A 321 8.51 -11.07 -11.98
N PRO A 322 9.05 -10.22 -11.08
CA PRO A 322 9.63 -10.65 -9.81
C PRO A 322 8.60 -11.18 -8.81
N GLU A 323 7.30 -11.02 -9.07
CA GLU A 323 6.20 -11.68 -8.34
C GLU A 323 6.34 -13.21 -8.29
N PHE A 324 6.95 -13.83 -9.30
CA PHE A 324 7.27 -15.27 -9.32
C PHE A 324 8.43 -15.69 -8.40
N LEU A 325 9.16 -14.72 -7.82
CA LEU A 325 10.32 -14.94 -6.96
C LEU A 325 10.05 -14.61 -5.48
N ILE A 326 8.84 -14.20 -5.14
CA ILE A 326 8.42 -13.95 -3.74
C ILE A 326 8.52 -15.27 -2.96
N LYS A 327 9.01 -15.19 -1.72
CA LYS A 327 9.22 -16.36 -0.86
C LYS A 327 7.90 -16.79 -0.21
N ASP A 328 7.78 -18.08 0.08
CA ASP A 328 6.65 -18.64 0.85
C ASP A 328 5.26 -18.32 0.27
N ILE A 329 5.13 -18.26 -1.07
CA ILE A 329 3.83 -18.16 -1.75
C ILE A 329 3.01 -19.43 -1.44
N PRO A 330 1.80 -19.31 -0.84
CA PRO A 330 0.97 -20.47 -0.54
C PRO A 330 0.55 -21.22 -1.82
N PRO A 331 0.48 -22.56 -1.83
CA PRO A 331 0.11 -23.33 -3.02
C PRO A 331 -1.26 -23.00 -3.63
N SER A 332 -2.20 -22.43 -2.85
CA SER A 332 -3.50 -21.95 -3.32
C SER A 332 -3.45 -20.63 -4.09
N VAL A 333 -2.35 -19.87 -4.02
CA VAL A 333 -2.14 -18.63 -4.77
C VAL A 333 -1.59 -18.95 -6.16
N THR A 334 -2.45 -19.51 -7.01
CA THR A 334 -2.13 -19.98 -8.35
C THR A 334 -2.24 -18.86 -9.41
N TYR A 335 -1.50 -18.96 -10.51
CA TYR A 335 -1.56 -17.97 -11.59
C TYR A 335 -2.99 -17.83 -12.14
N GLY A 336 -3.49 -16.60 -12.13
CA GLY A 336 -4.86 -16.26 -12.52
C GLY A 336 -5.90 -16.34 -11.38
N SER A 337 -5.52 -16.76 -10.17
CA SER A 337 -6.42 -16.64 -9.00
C SER A 337 -6.60 -15.17 -8.56
N PRO A 338 -7.68 -14.80 -7.83
CA PRO A 338 -7.84 -13.45 -7.32
C PRO A 338 -6.77 -13.07 -6.29
N ALA A 339 -6.31 -14.03 -5.48
CA ALA A 339 -5.14 -13.85 -4.61
C ALA A 339 -3.86 -13.55 -5.42
N TRP A 340 -3.65 -14.18 -6.58
CA TRP A 340 -2.54 -13.88 -7.49
C TRP A 340 -2.66 -12.48 -8.13
N VAL A 341 -3.88 -12.02 -8.43
CA VAL A 341 -4.13 -10.63 -8.86
C VAL A 341 -3.70 -9.65 -7.77
N SER A 342 -4.12 -9.85 -6.52
CA SER A 342 -3.71 -9.03 -5.38
C SER A 342 -2.19 -9.05 -5.15
N LEU A 343 -1.56 -10.23 -5.21
CA LEU A 343 -0.11 -10.39 -5.06
C LEU A 343 0.65 -9.65 -6.18
N SER A 344 0.21 -9.79 -7.43
CA SER A 344 0.81 -9.12 -8.60
C SER A 344 0.73 -7.59 -8.48
N ILE A 345 -0.40 -7.06 -7.98
CA ILE A 345 -0.59 -5.63 -7.74
C ILE A 345 0.36 -5.13 -6.64
N ALA A 346 0.41 -5.81 -5.49
CA ALA A 346 1.28 -5.44 -4.39
C ALA A 346 2.76 -5.50 -4.78
N ALA A 347 3.17 -6.57 -5.47
CA ALA A 347 4.54 -6.78 -5.93
C ALA A 347 4.98 -5.71 -6.95
N ALA A 348 4.19 -5.46 -8.00
CA ALA A 348 4.53 -4.48 -9.02
C ALA A 348 4.58 -3.04 -8.47
N THR A 349 3.74 -2.71 -7.49
CA THR A 349 3.77 -1.39 -6.84
C THR A 349 4.99 -1.25 -5.92
N GLN A 350 5.36 -2.31 -5.19
CA GLN A 350 6.55 -2.36 -4.35
C GLN A 350 7.84 -2.27 -5.17
N GLU A 351 7.92 -2.94 -6.32
CA GLU A 351 9.06 -2.85 -7.24
C GLU A 351 9.13 -1.51 -7.97
N ALA A 352 7.99 -0.88 -8.30
CA ALA A 352 7.99 0.47 -8.85
C ALA A 352 8.61 1.48 -7.87
N ARG A 353 8.39 1.30 -6.57
CA ARG A 353 9.01 2.09 -5.49
C ARG A 353 10.48 1.71 -5.29
N SER A 354 10.77 0.44 -4.98
CA SER A 354 12.11 -0.06 -4.65
C SER A 354 12.42 -1.33 -5.45
N PRO A 355 13.02 -1.19 -6.65
CA PRO A 355 13.35 -2.32 -7.52
C PRO A 355 14.32 -3.29 -6.85
N GLY A 356 14.03 -4.58 -6.95
CA GLY A 356 14.86 -5.65 -6.40
C GLY A 356 14.49 -6.11 -4.98
N THR A 357 13.34 -5.70 -4.45
CA THR A 357 12.95 -6.00 -3.06
C THR A 357 12.06 -7.23 -2.92
N VAL A 358 11.09 -7.46 -3.82
CA VAL A 358 10.04 -8.48 -3.56
C VAL A 358 10.54 -9.92 -3.56
N ALA A 359 11.57 -10.25 -4.34
CA ALA A 359 12.23 -11.57 -4.28
C ALA A 359 13.00 -11.82 -2.97
N ASN A 360 13.24 -10.78 -2.17
CA ASN A 360 13.80 -10.89 -0.83
C ASN A 360 12.72 -10.92 0.27
N MET A 361 11.44 -10.74 -0.09
CA MET A 361 10.28 -10.72 0.82
C MET A 361 9.51 -12.04 0.79
N THR A 362 8.79 -12.33 1.87
CA THR A 362 7.77 -13.40 1.90
C THR A 362 6.41 -12.88 1.42
N PHE A 363 5.51 -13.78 1.02
CA PHE A 363 4.12 -13.46 0.66
C PHE A 363 3.45 -12.55 1.71
N ALA A 364 3.52 -12.93 2.99
CA ALA A 364 2.97 -12.15 4.09
C ALA A 364 3.59 -10.74 4.19
N GLN A 365 4.92 -10.61 3.99
CA GLN A 365 5.59 -9.31 3.99
C GLN A 365 5.14 -8.42 2.82
N VAL A 366 4.91 -8.98 1.63
CA VAL A 366 4.41 -8.21 0.47
C VAL A 366 2.98 -7.74 0.72
N MET A 367 2.09 -8.63 1.20
CA MET A 367 0.69 -8.28 1.46
C MET A 367 0.52 -7.30 2.63
N LEU A 368 1.31 -7.40 3.70
CA LEU A 368 1.28 -6.45 4.83
C LEU A 368 1.75 -5.04 4.45
N ASN A 369 2.66 -4.90 3.48
CA ASN A 369 3.14 -3.60 3.00
C ASN A 369 2.27 -3.00 1.88
N ALA A 370 1.37 -3.79 1.28
CA ALA A 370 0.62 -3.42 0.08
C ALA A 370 -0.13 -2.08 0.22
N GLU A 371 -0.82 -1.86 1.35
CA GLU A 371 -1.56 -0.61 1.62
C GLU A 371 -0.65 0.63 1.67
N ALA A 372 0.42 0.57 2.48
CA ALA A 372 1.34 1.68 2.65
C ALA A 372 2.09 2.02 1.35
N THR A 373 2.43 1.01 0.54
CA THR A 373 3.09 1.19 -0.75
C THR A 373 2.11 1.63 -1.86
N ALA A 374 0.85 1.18 -1.85
CA ALA A 374 -0.17 1.67 -2.78
C ALA A 374 -0.52 3.15 -2.55
N LEU A 375 -0.68 3.56 -1.29
CA LEU A 375 -0.87 4.97 -0.92
C LEU A 375 0.36 5.83 -1.24
N ALA A 376 1.57 5.26 -1.21
CA ALA A 376 2.81 5.95 -1.58
C ALA A 376 3.00 6.09 -3.11
N ASN A 377 2.47 5.19 -3.94
CA ASN A 377 2.52 5.30 -5.40
C ASN A 377 1.20 4.87 -6.08
N PRO A 378 0.16 5.72 -6.06
CA PRO A 378 -1.13 5.41 -6.68
C PRO A 378 -1.06 5.20 -8.21
N GLN A 379 -0.14 5.87 -8.90
CA GLN A 379 0.01 5.76 -10.35
C GLN A 379 0.58 4.39 -10.76
N ALA A 380 1.63 3.91 -10.07
CA ALA A 380 2.12 2.54 -10.26
C ALA A 380 1.05 1.51 -9.91
N THR A 381 0.29 1.76 -8.83
CA THR A 381 -0.83 0.90 -8.41
C THR A 381 -1.88 0.76 -9.51
N ALA A 382 -2.34 1.86 -10.13
CA ALA A 382 -3.33 1.83 -11.21
C ALA A 382 -2.85 1.06 -12.45
N LEU A 383 -1.57 1.22 -12.83
CA LEU A 383 -0.95 0.47 -13.91
C LEU A 383 -0.82 -1.04 -13.59
N ALA A 384 -0.52 -1.38 -12.34
CA ALA A 384 -0.47 -2.76 -11.86
C ALA A 384 -1.87 -3.41 -11.84
N GLN A 385 -2.88 -2.70 -11.31
CA GLN A 385 -4.29 -3.13 -11.34
C GLN A 385 -4.76 -3.42 -12.77
N THR A 386 -4.46 -2.52 -13.73
CA THR A 386 -4.82 -2.72 -15.15
C THR A 386 -4.16 -3.97 -15.73
N SER A 387 -2.86 -4.17 -15.45
CA SER A 387 -2.10 -5.32 -15.97
C SER A 387 -2.64 -6.64 -15.42
N ALA A 388 -2.83 -6.73 -14.10
CA ALA A 388 -3.32 -7.94 -13.43
C ALA A 388 -4.79 -8.26 -13.80
N LEU A 389 -5.65 -7.25 -13.98
CA LEU A 389 -7.02 -7.43 -14.49
C LEU A 389 -7.03 -8.00 -15.91
N LEU A 390 -6.18 -7.49 -16.81
CA LEU A 390 -6.11 -8.01 -18.18
C LEU A 390 -5.56 -9.45 -18.25
N ASP A 391 -4.65 -9.83 -17.35
CA ASP A 391 -4.15 -11.22 -17.25
C ASP A 391 -5.21 -12.17 -16.66
N TRP A 392 -5.92 -11.73 -15.62
CA TRP A 392 -7.05 -12.44 -15.04
C TRP A 392 -8.20 -12.63 -16.05
N GLY A 393 -8.58 -11.57 -16.76
CA GLY A 393 -9.67 -11.60 -17.74
C GLY A 393 -9.43 -12.58 -18.89
N VAL A 394 -8.18 -12.74 -19.32
CA VAL A 394 -7.81 -13.77 -20.32
C VAL A 394 -7.88 -15.18 -19.72
N ALA A 395 -7.35 -15.40 -18.50
CA ALA A 395 -7.37 -16.72 -17.85
C ALA A 395 -8.79 -17.19 -17.45
N HIS A 396 -9.73 -16.27 -17.21
CA HIS A 396 -11.13 -16.55 -16.84
C HIS A 396 -12.14 -16.39 -17.98
N GLY A 397 -11.68 -16.24 -19.24
CA GLY A 397 -12.57 -16.24 -20.40
C GLY A 397 -13.42 -14.97 -20.56
N VAL A 398 -13.08 -13.90 -19.85
CA VAL A 398 -13.73 -12.59 -19.95
C VAL A 398 -13.18 -11.79 -21.15
N LEU A 399 -11.92 -12.03 -21.54
CA LEU A 399 -11.24 -11.35 -22.64
C LEU A 399 -10.57 -12.32 -23.61
N ALA A 400 -10.60 -11.95 -24.90
CA ALA A 400 -9.68 -12.50 -25.89
C ALA A 400 -8.26 -11.98 -25.64
N ARG A 401 -7.24 -12.83 -25.79
CA ARG A 401 -5.84 -12.40 -25.68
C ARG A 401 -5.47 -11.52 -26.89
N LYS A 402 -5.07 -10.28 -26.61
CA LYS A 402 -4.64 -9.26 -27.57
C LYS A 402 -3.29 -8.63 -27.14
N PRO A 403 -2.59 -7.91 -28.04
CA PRO A 403 -1.54 -6.97 -27.66
C PRO A 403 -2.07 -5.88 -26.72
N ASP A 404 -1.23 -5.35 -25.82
CA ASP A 404 -1.62 -4.36 -24.81
C ASP A 404 -2.25 -3.08 -25.39
N SER A 405 -1.83 -2.67 -26.59
CA SER A 405 -2.37 -1.51 -27.32
C SER A 405 -3.73 -1.73 -27.98
N ALA A 406 -4.27 -2.95 -27.95
CA ALA A 406 -5.51 -3.35 -28.62
C ALA A 406 -6.67 -3.71 -27.66
N TYR A 407 -6.47 -3.55 -26.34
CA TYR A 407 -7.57 -3.57 -25.37
C TYR A 407 -8.20 -2.19 -25.23
N THR A 408 -9.53 -2.14 -25.25
CA THR A 408 -10.30 -0.90 -25.09
C THR A 408 -10.59 -0.59 -23.62
N HIS A 409 -10.95 0.67 -23.35
CA HIS A 409 -11.43 1.09 -22.02
C HIS A 409 -12.68 0.32 -21.58
N ALA A 410 -13.58 -0.02 -22.52
CA ALA A 410 -14.77 -0.83 -22.24
C ALA A 410 -14.41 -2.25 -21.79
N GLU A 411 -13.42 -2.89 -22.42
CA GLU A 411 -12.95 -4.22 -22.05
C GLU A 411 -12.28 -4.25 -20.66
N VAL A 412 -11.47 -3.23 -20.33
CA VAL A 412 -10.88 -3.08 -18.99
C VAL A 412 -11.96 -2.93 -17.94
N GLU A 413 -12.95 -2.06 -18.17
CA GLU A 413 -14.04 -1.80 -17.23
C GLU A 413 -15.00 -3.00 -17.07
N GLN A 414 -15.32 -3.70 -18.16
CA GLN A 414 -16.10 -4.94 -18.11
C GLN A 414 -15.38 -6.04 -17.31
N THR A 415 -14.06 -6.15 -17.48
CA THR A 415 -13.23 -7.11 -16.75
C THR A 415 -13.16 -6.76 -15.28
N ARG A 416 -12.95 -5.48 -14.95
CA ARG A 416 -12.99 -4.94 -13.58
C ARG A 416 -14.33 -5.18 -12.91
N ALA A 417 -15.44 -4.91 -13.60
CA ALA A 417 -16.78 -5.14 -13.08
C ALA A 417 -17.04 -6.63 -12.82
N THR A 418 -16.62 -7.50 -13.75
CA THR A 418 -16.77 -8.97 -13.60
C THR A 418 -15.91 -9.49 -12.45
N PHE A 419 -14.68 -9.00 -12.28
CA PHE A 419 -13.81 -9.33 -11.15
C PHE A 419 -14.42 -8.86 -9.82
N ASN A 420 -14.78 -7.58 -9.71
CA ASN A 420 -15.36 -7.02 -8.49
C ASN A 420 -16.68 -7.70 -8.11
N GLN A 421 -17.52 -8.10 -9.08
CA GLN A 421 -18.73 -8.89 -8.82
C GLN A 421 -18.39 -10.27 -8.26
N GLN A 422 -17.53 -11.05 -8.93
CA GLN A 422 -17.10 -12.37 -8.44
C GLN A 422 -16.50 -12.31 -7.03
N GLN A 423 -15.72 -11.27 -6.72
CA GLN A 423 -15.17 -11.03 -5.38
C GLN A 423 -16.25 -10.68 -4.35
N THR A 424 -17.32 -9.98 -4.76
CA THR A 424 -18.48 -9.65 -3.91
C THR A 424 -19.30 -10.91 -3.63
N ASP A 425 -19.64 -11.67 -4.68
CA ASP A 425 -20.34 -12.96 -4.58
C ASP A 425 -19.61 -13.91 -3.62
N CYS A 426 -18.29 -14.03 -3.76
CA CYS A 426 -17.44 -14.87 -2.92
C CYS A 426 -17.42 -14.41 -1.45
N LYS A 427 -17.34 -13.10 -1.20
CA LYS A 427 -17.38 -12.53 0.14
C LYS A 427 -18.75 -12.72 0.83
N GLU A 428 -19.84 -12.53 0.09
CA GLU A 428 -21.21 -12.72 0.61
C GLU A 428 -21.54 -14.20 0.84
N ALA A 429 -20.97 -15.09 0.02
CA ALA A 429 -20.99 -16.53 0.26
C ALA A 429 -20.23 -16.92 1.52
N SER A 430 -18.97 -16.48 1.69
CA SER A 430 -18.17 -16.70 2.91
C SER A 430 -18.93 -16.23 4.16
N ALA A 431 -19.37 -14.97 4.17
CA ALA A 431 -20.14 -14.40 5.29
C ALA A 431 -21.50 -15.08 5.53
N SER A 432 -21.98 -15.92 4.60
CA SER A 432 -23.19 -16.73 4.76
C SER A 432 -22.90 -18.19 5.12
N LEU A 433 -21.67 -18.68 4.92
CA LEU A 433 -21.19 -19.95 5.48
C LEU A 433 -20.75 -19.81 6.95
N ASP A 434 -20.37 -18.61 7.37
CA ASP A 434 -20.01 -18.30 8.77
C ASP A 434 -21.24 -18.04 9.68
N LYS A 435 -22.44 -17.92 9.12
CA LYS A 435 -23.69 -17.77 9.90
C LYS A 435 -24.01 -19.07 10.64
N ASP A 436 -24.20 -18.96 11.96
CA ASP A 436 -24.84 -20.01 12.76
C ASP A 436 -26.27 -20.28 12.25
N ILE A 437 -26.66 -21.55 12.21
CA ILE A 437 -28.04 -21.94 11.86
C ILE A 437 -28.95 -21.56 13.05
N PRO A 438 -30.05 -20.82 12.82
CA PRO A 438 -30.93 -20.37 13.90
C PRO A 438 -31.56 -21.56 14.62
N THR A 439 -31.55 -21.52 15.95
CA THR A 439 -32.13 -22.59 16.78
C THR A 439 -33.40 -22.13 17.49
N ARG A 440 -34.36 -23.04 17.65
CA ARG A 440 -35.62 -22.78 18.37
C ARG A 440 -35.37 -22.35 19.82
N LYS A 441 -34.28 -22.83 20.45
CA LYS A 441 -33.84 -22.40 21.80
C LYS A 441 -33.41 -20.94 21.83
N ALA A 442 -32.61 -20.47 20.88
CA ALA A 442 -32.17 -19.07 20.86
C ALA A 442 -33.36 -18.11 20.73
N ILE A 443 -34.24 -18.36 19.75
CA ILE A 443 -35.44 -17.56 19.48
C ILE A 443 -36.40 -17.57 20.68
N ALA A 444 -36.55 -18.72 21.36
CA ALA A 444 -37.35 -18.82 22.58
C ALA A 444 -36.76 -17.99 23.73
N LEU A 445 -35.43 -18.02 23.94
CA LEU A 445 -34.76 -17.22 24.96
C LEU A 445 -34.91 -15.71 24.69
N GLU A 446 -34.80 -15.27 23.44
CA GLU A 446 -35.06 -13.87 23.07
C GLU A 446 -36.51 -13.46 23.37
N LYS A 447 -37.49 -14.24 22.91
CA LYS A 447 -38.92 -13.97 23.15
C LYS A 447 -39.33 -14.03 24.62
N LEU A 448 -38.63 -14.81 25.44
CA LEU A 448 -38.79 -14.84 26.89
C LEU A 448 -38.21 -13.59 27.56
N LYS A 449 -37.00 -13.14 27.17
CA LYS A 449 -36.38 -11.91 27.68
C LYS A 449 -37.18 -10.66 27.30
N GLU A 450 -37.70 -10.61 26.07
CA GLU A 450 -38.58 -9.55 25.58
C GLU A 450 -39.87 -9.43 26.40
N ARG A 451 -40.45 -10.55 26.84
CA ARG A 451 -41.73 -10.58 27.56
C ARG A 451 -41.61 -10.43 29.07
N PHE A 452 -40.55 -10.95 29.68
CA PHE A 452 -40.44 -11.10 31.14
C PHE A 452 -39.20 -10.43 31.75
N GLY A 453 -38.34 -9.79 30.95
CA GLY A 453 -37.00 -9.38 31.38
C GLY A 453 -36.05 -10.58 31.49
N ASP A 454 -34.76 -10.37 31.74
CA ASP A 454 -33.79 -11.47 31.81
C ASP A 454 -33.85 -12.19 33.17
N LEU A 455 -34.60 -13.29 33.23
CA LEU A 455 -34.73 -14.15 34.41
C LEU A 455 -33.56 -15.13 34.58
N GLY A 456 -32.58 -15.12 33.67
CA GLY A 456 -31.38 -15.96 33.74
C GLY A 456 -31.71 -17.46 33.77
N ALA A 457 -31.14 -18.19 34.73
CA ALA A 457 -31.30 -19.64 34.87
C ALA A 457 -32.77 -20.09 35.05
N LEU A 458 -33.63 -19.23 35.59
CA LEU A 458 -35.05 -19.53 35.81
C LEU A 458 -35.82 -19.84 34.52
N PHE A 459 -35.29 -19.43 33.35
CA PHE A 459 -35.87 -19.84 32.07
C PHE A 459 -35.77 -21.35 31.81
N GLU A 460 -34.75 -22.03 32.35
CA GLU A 460 -34.49 -23.46 32.13
C GLU A 460 -34.88 -24.33 33.35
N GLU A 461 -35.19 -23.73 34.50
CA GLU A 461 -35.72 -24.44 35.67
C GLU A 461 -37.11 -25.07 35.36
N LYS A 462 -37.21 -26.42 35.40
CA LYS A 462 -38.46 -27.15 35.13
C LYS A 462 -39.46 -27.04 36.30
N LEU A 463 -40.17 -25.91 36.39
CA LEU A 463 -41.03 -25.51 37.53
C LEU A 463 -42.54 -25.46 37.24
N ILE A 464 -42.98 -25.61 35.99
CA ILE A 464 -44.35 -25.37 35.53
C ILE A 464 -45.03 -26.68 35.12
N SER A 465 -46.29 -26.91 35.49
CA SER A 465 -47.12 -28.04 35.02
C SER A 465 -48.52 -27.56 34.63
N SER A 466 -49.22 -28.32 33.79
CA SER A 466 -50.65 -28.11 33.46
C SER A 466 -51.58 -29.18 34.06
N GLU A 467 -51.04 -30.13 34.82
CA GLU A 467 -51.78 -31.30 35.34
C GLU A 467 -52.76 -30.94 36.46
N GLY A 468 -52.47 -29.86 37.20
CA GLY A 468 -53.36 -29.28 38.22
C GLY A 468 -54.26 -28.14 37.71
N GLY A 469 -54.16 -27.75 36.43
CA GLY A 469 -54.95 -26.68 35.84
C GLY A 469 -56.34 -27.18 35.42
N GLY A 470 -57.39 -26.49 35.88
CA GLY A 470 -58.81 -26.83 35.60
C GLY A 470 -59.29 -26.58 34.17
N GLY A 471 -58.43 -26.80 33.17
CA GLY A 471 -58.75 -26.66 31.74
C GLY A 471 -59.65 -27.78 31.19
N THR A 472 -60.37 -27.47 30.11
CA THR A 472 -61.37 -28.37 29.50
C THR A 472 -60.73 -29.61 28.87
N GLY A 473 -61.56 -30.60 28.53
CA GLY A 473 -61.09 -31.87 27.94
C GLY A 473 -60.51 -31.76 26.52
N GLN A 474 -60.55 -30.59 25.88
CA GLN A 474 -60.01 -30.37 24.53
C GLN A 474 -58.63 -29.68 24.55
N GLN A 475 -58.24 -29.04 25.64
CA GLN A 475 -56.99 -28.27 25.72
C GLN A 475 -55.77 -29.17 25.89
N THR A 476 -54.63 -28.73 25.36
CA THR A 476 -53.37 -29.48 25.41
C THR A 476 -52.83 -29.52 26.84
N LYS A 477 -52.79 -30.72 27.44
CA LYS A 477 -52.13 -30.97 28.73
C LYS A 477 -50.74 -31.56 28.51
N LEU A 478 -49.76 -31.01 29.23
CA LEU A 478 -48.38 -31.48 29.34
C LEU A 478 -48.23 -32.40 30.54
N THR A 479 -47.35 -33.40 30.42
CA THR A 479 -47.08 -34.41 31.46
C THR A 479 -45.82 -34.05 32.26
N GLY A 480 -45.94 -33.94 33.58
CA GLY A 480 -44.86 -33.51 34.46
C GLY A 480 -44.42 -32.05 34.29
N LYS A 481 -43.32 -31.70 34.97
CA LYS A 481 -42.81 -30.31 35.01
C LYS A 481 -41.98 -29.94 33.79
N HIS A 482 -42.21 -28.71 33.32
CA HIS A 482 -41.60 -28.04 32.18
C HIS A 482 -41.03 -26.68 32.61
N SER A 483 -40.07 -26.17 31.85
CA SER A 483 -39.48 -24.84 32.04
C SER A 483 -40.21 -23.75 31.24
N LEU A 484 -39.90 -22.47 31.49
CA LEU A 484 -40.38 -21.37 30.63
C LEU A 484 -39.86 -21.55 29.18
N LEU A 485 -38.61 -22.00 29.04
CA LEU A 485 -37.98 -22.31 27.77
C LEU A 485 -38.71 -23.45 27.02
N ASP A 486 -39.08 -24.53 27.71
CA ASP A 486 -39.89 -25.61 27.12
C ASP A 486 -41.20 -25.07 26.54
N ILE A 487 -41.92 -24.25 27.31
CA ILE A 487 -43.23 -23.71 26.89
C ILE A 487 -43.08 -22.77 25.69
N ALA A 488 -42.08 -21.88 25.72
CA ALA A 488 -41.78 -20.98 24.60
C ALA A 488 -41.30 -21.75 23.34
N MET A 489 -40.51 -22.82 23.49
CA MET A 489 -40.09 -23.68 22.37
C MET A 489 -41.23 -24.55 21.82
N MET A 490 -42.18 -24.98 22.66
CA MET A 490 -43.35 -25.74 22.20
C MET A 490 -44.39 -24.86 21.51
N ASP A 491 -44.58 -23.61 21.96
CA ASP A 491 -45.49 -22.60 21.38
C ASP A 491 -46.89 -23.16 21.07
N LEU A 492 -47.48 -23.82 22.08
CA LEU A 492 -48.70 -24.63 21.98
C LEU A 492 -49.91 -23.82 21.51
N ASP A 493 -50.68 -24.38 20.56
CA ASP A 493 -51.81 -23.66 19.93
C ASP A 493 -52.99 -23.40 20.89
N ASP A 494 -53.34 -24.36 21.75
CA ASP A 494 -54.29 -24.22 22.87
C ASP A 494 -53.82 -25.07 24.07
N PRO A 495 -53.07 -24.49 25.03
CA PRO A 495 -52.64 -25.16 26.25
C PRO A 495 -53.64 -25.00 27.40
N ALA A 496 -53.80 -26.06 28.20
CA ALA A 496 -54.51 -25.96 29.47
C ALA A 496 -53.76 -25.01 30.44
N PRO A 497 -54.47 -24.30 31.36
CA PRO A 497 -53.86 -23.30 32.22
C PRO A 497 -52.65 -23.83 33.00
N PHE A 498 -51.53 -23.11 32.90
CA PHE A 498 -50.29 -23.44 33.58
C PHE A 498 -50.38 -23.13 35.08
N TYR A 499 -49.68 -23.94 35.87
CA TYR A 499 -49.51 -23.79 37.31
C TYR A 499 -48.03 -23.91 37.68
N SER A 500 -47.60 -23.11 38.66
CA SER A 500 -46.33 -23.31 39.37
C SER A 500 -46.52 -22.98 40.85
N ALA A 501 -45.75 -23.67 41.70
CA ALA A 501 -45.66 -23.38 43.13
C ALA A 501 -44.55 -22.35 43.45
N ASP A 502 -43.77 -21.94 42.45
CA ASP A 502 -42.68 -20.96 42.60
C ASP A 502 -43.14 -19.57 42.18
N SER A 503 -43.15 -18.62 43.14
CA SER A 503 -43.59 -17.24 42.92
C SER A 503 -42.65 -16.39 42.06
N ARG A 504 -41.46 -16.90 41.70
CA ARG A 504 -40.56 -16.26 40.73
C ARG A 504 -41.08 -16.38 39.29
N ILE A 505 -41.96 -17.35 39.00
CA ILE A 505 -42.55 -17.55 37.67
C ILE A 505 -43.66 -16.50 37.41
N PRO A 506 -43.64 -15.76 36.29
CA PRO A 506 -44.65 -14.74 35.95
C PRO A 506 -45.97 -15.35 35.46
N LEU A 507 -46.57 -16.22 36.28
CA LEU A 507 -47.63 -17.16 35.90
C LEU A 507 -48.90 -16.49 35.35
N ALA A 508 -49.28 -15.33 35.89
CA ALA A 508 -50.43 -14.58 35.41
C ALA A 508 -50.22 -14.04 33.98
N ALA A 509 -49.03 -13.50 33.69
CA ALA A 509 -48.68 -13.01 32.36
C ALA A 509 -48.49 -14.16 31.36
N LEU A 510 -47.94 -15.30 31.82
CA LEU A 510 -47.83 -16.52 31.02
C LEU A 510 -49.21 -17.10 30.64
N ASN A 511 -50.16 -17.15 31.57
CA ASN A 511 -51.51 -17.64 31.27
C ASN A 511 -52.36 -16.65 30.46
N ALA A 512 -52.14 -15.33 30.62
CA ALA A 512 -52.79 -14.31 29.81
C ALA A 512 -52.31 -14.28 28.35
N ASN A 513 -51.06 -14.70 28.09
CA ASN A 513 -50.52 -14.90 26.76
C ASN A 513 -49.56 -16.11 26.74
N PRO A 514 -50.08 -17.34 26.51
CA PRO A 514 -49.28 -18.57 26.59
C PRO A 514 -48.43 -18.85 25.34
N ARG A 515 -48.61 -18.06 24.26
CA ARG A 515 -47.91 -18.25 22.99
C ARG A 515 -46.83 -17.22 22.76
N PHE A 516 -45.75 -17.66 22.12
CA PHE A 516 -44.55 -16.83 21.88
C PHE A 516 -44.27 -16.63 20.39
N GLY A 517 -44.96 -17.36 19.50
CA GLY A 517 -44.75 -17.30 18.04
C GLY A 517 -43.44 -17.92 17.57
N VAL A 518 -42.67 -18.50 18.49
CA VAL A 518 -41.33 -19.06 18.29
C VAL A 518 -41.33 -20.09 17.18
N ARG A 519 -42.38 -20.91 17.05
CA ARG A 519 -42.47 -21.93 15.99
C ARG A 519 -42.46 -21.30 14.59
N GLN A 520 -43.26 -20.25 14.38
CA GLN A 520 -43.34 -19.57 13.08
C GLN A 520 -42.04 -18.83 12.77
N VAL A 521 -41.49 -18.10 13.74
CA VAL A 521 -40.22 -17.36 13.57
C VAL A 521 -39.06 -18.33 13.32
N PHE A 522 -39.00 -19.45 14.05
CA PHE A 522 -38.01 -20.50 13.81
C PHE A 522 -38.15 -21.10 12.41
N ASP A 523 -39.35 -21.56 12.02
CA ASP A 523 -39.52 -22.22 10.73
C ASP A 523 -39.15 -21.26 9.57
N GLN A 524 -39.49 -19.96 9.69
CA GLN A 524 -39.10 -18.91 8.72
C GLN A 524 -37.60 -18.62 8.69
N GLN A 525 -36.97 -18.37 9.84
CA GLN A 525 -35.53 -18.06 9.90
C GLN A 525 -34.69 -19.26 9.46
N PHE A 526 -35.11 -20.48 9.81
CA PHE A 526 -34.43 -21.71 9.41
C PHE A 526 -34.47 -21.92 7.89
N ASP A 527 -35.64 -21.77 7.26
CA ASP A 527 -35.77 -21.97 5.82
C ASP A 527 -34.99 -20.91 5.03
N ALA A 528 -34.94 -19.66 5.53
CA ALA A 528 -34.07 -18.61 4.98
C ALA A 528 -32.58 -18.96 5.14
N ALA A 529 -32.13 -19.38 6.33
CA ALA A 529 -30.74 -19.74 6.59
C ALA A 529 -30.27 -20.93 5.74
N ILE A 530 -31.13 -21.92 5.50
CA ILE A 530 -30.85 -23.03 4.58
C ILE A 530 -30.76 -22.55 3.13
N GLN A 531 -31.58 -21.58 2.70
CA GLN A 531 -31.48 -21.03 1.35
C GLN A 531 -30.23 -20.16 1.14
N ASP A 532 -29.82 -19.36 2.13
CA ASP A 532 -28.52 -18.69 2.18
C ASP A 532 -27.38 -19.72 2.05
N ARG A 533 -27.44 -20.81 2.83
CA ARG A 533 -26.45 -21.90 2.84
C ARG A 533 -26.29 -22.54 1.46
N LYS A 534 -27.40 -22.85 0.78
CA LYS A 534 -27.40 -23.39 -0.60
C LYS A 534 -26.81 -22.40 -1.60
N THR A 535 -27.17 -21.12 -1.49
CA THR A 535 -26.69 -20.06 -2.40
C THR A 535 -25.18 -19.89 -2.25
N ALA A 536 -24.68 -19.82 -1.02
CA ALA A 536 -23.25 -19.74 -0.72
C ALA A 536 -22.48 -21.00 -1.16
N THR A 537 -23.04 -22.19 -0.92
CA THR A 537 -22.52 -23.47 -1.44
C THR A 537 -22.37 -23.42 -2.97
N SER A 538 -23.36 -22.86 -3.68
CA SER A 538 -23.32 -22.72 -5.14
C SER A 538 -22.16 -21.86 -5.62
N VAL A 539 -21.97 -20.71 -4.98
CA VAL A 539 -20.86 -19.77 -5.26
C VAL A 539 -19.50 -20.40 -4.95
N SER A 540 -19.35 -21.10 -3.81
CA SER A 540 -18.10 -21.76 -3.45
C SER A 540 -17.69 -22.81 -4.48
N ILE A 541 -18.61 -23.69 -4.92
CA ILE A 541 -18.29 -24.70 -5.95
C ILE A 541 -17.90 -24.02 -7.28
N LYS A 542 -18.62 -22.99 -7.71
CA LYS A 542 -18.29 -22.19 -8.91
C LYS A 542 -16.90 -21.53 -8.80
N HIS A 543 -16.52 -21.04 -7.61
CA HIS A 543 -15.19 -20.51 -7.34
C HIS A 543 -14.13 -21.60 -7.49
N LEU A 544 -14.31 -22.77 -6.86
CA LEU A 544 -13.32 -23.85 -6.93
C LEU A 544 -13.08 -24.35 -8.36
N ILE A 545 -14.14 -24.52 -9.16
CA ILE A 545 -13.98 -24.90 -10.58
C ILE A 545 -13.21 -23.81 -11.35
N ALA A 546 -13.46 -22.52 -11.08
CA ALA A 546 -12.75 -21.44 -11.74
C ALA A 546 -11.23 -21.36 -11.42
N GLN A 547 -10.80 -21.80 -10.22
CA GLN A 547 -9.36 -21.84 -9.87
C GLN A 547 -8.60 -23.06 -10.43
N LEU A 548 -9.31 -24.08 -10.93
CA LEU A 548 -8.68 -25.28 -11.46
C LEU A 548 -7.82 -24.97 -12.70
N PRO A 549 -6.81 -25.80 -12.98
CA PRO A 549 -6.07 -25.75 -14.24
C PRO A 549 -6.98 -25.82 -15.46
N LEU A 550 -6.57 -25.18 -16.57
CA LEU A 550 -7.44 -25.07 -17.75
C LEU A 550 -7.93 -26.43 -18.28
N GLU A 551 -7.09 -27.46 -18.24
CA GLU A 551 -7.49 -28.80 -18.68
C GLU A 551 -8.53 -29.45 -17.76
N ASP A 552 -8.46 -29.19 -16.46
CA ASP A 552 -9.40 -29.71 -15.47
C ASP A 552 -10.73 -28.92 -15.53
N ARG A 553 -10.67 -27.61 -15.80
CA ARG A 553 -11.84 -26.80 -16.20
C ARG A 553 -12.48 -27.35 -17.46
N ASN A 554 -11.73 -27.51 -18.55
CA ASN A 554 -12.23 -28.06 -19.82
C ASN A 554 -12.84 -29.47 -19.64
N ASN A 555 -12.30 -30.29 -18.74
CA ASN A 555 -12.85 -31.61 -18.38
C ASN A 555 -14.25 -31.51 -17.72
N LEU A 556 -14.45 -30.57 -16.79
CA LEU A 556 -15.73 -30.37 -16.12
C LEU A 556 -16.74 -29.60 -16.98
N GLU A 557 -16.27 -28.64 -17.77
CA GLU A 557 -17.07 -27.73 -18.59
C GLU A 557 -17.59 -28.39 -19.88
N TYR A 558 -16.78 -29.25 -20.51
CA TYR A 558 -17.10 -29.80 -21.83
C TYR A 558 -17.30 -31.32 -21.87
N GLY A 559 -16.71 -32.09 -20.96
CA GLY A 559 -16.83 -33.55 -20.94
C GLY A 559 -18.22 -34.06 -20.51
N GLU A 560 -18.56 -35.30 -20.90
CA GLU A 560 -19.70 -36.05 -20.34
C GLU A 560 -19.45 -36.31 -18.84
N ILE A 561 -20.45 -36.12 -17.95
CA ILE A 561 -20.28 -36.24 -16.50
C ILE A 561 -21.19 -37.31 -15.89
N SER A 562 -20.66 -38.07 -14.93
CA SER A 562 -21.42 -38.93 -14.01
C SER A 562 -20.98 -38.66 -12.56
N PHE A 563 -21.96 -38.49 -11.67
CA PHE A 563 -21.71 -38.25 -10.25
C PHE A 563 -21.77 -39.56 -9.46
N TYR A 564 -20.95 -39.66 -8.42
CA TYR A 564 -20.91 -40.81 -7.52
C TYR A 564 -20.86 -40.34 -6.06
N GLN A 565 -21.37 -41.16 -5.16
CA GLN A 565 -21.46 -40.88 -3.73
C GLN A 565 -20.95 -42.07 -2.91
N ASP A 566 -20.06 -41.79 -1.97
CA ASP A 566 -19.72 -42.71 -0.89
C ASP A 566 -20.83 -42.62 0.19
N THR A 567 -21.56 -43.72 0.36
CA THR A 567 -22.70 -43.84 1.29
C THR A 567 -22.44 -44.93 2.32
N SER A 568 -23.07 -44.87 3.50
CA SER A 568 -23.04 -46.00 4.44
C SER A 568 -24.37 -46.23 5.14
N HIS A 569 -24.60 -47.46 5.60
CA HIS A 569 -25.77 -47.80 6.40
C HIS A 569 -25.45 -48.83 7.47
N THR A 570 -26.09 -48.69 8.61
CA THR A 570 -26.03 -49.62 9.75
C THR A 570 -27.20 -50.59 9.67
N LEU A 571 -26.90 -51.89 9.77
CA LEU A 571 -27.89 -52.97 9.82
C LEU A 571 -28.44 -53.12 11.25
N GLY A 572 -29.75 -53.34 11.34
CA GLY A 572 -30.47 -53.64 12.57
C GLY A 572 -30.11 -55.01 13.17
N ARG A 573 -30.65 -55.29 14.36
CA ARG A 573 -30.46 -56.58 15.07
C ARG A 573 -31.16 -57.75 14.38
N ASP A 574 -32.05 -57.46 13.44
CA ASP A 574 -32.70 -58.37 12.50
C ASP A 574 -31.85 -58.65 11.25
N PHE A 575 -30.75 -57.92 11.04
CA PHE A 575 -29.90 -57.89 9.85
C PHE A 575 -30.57 -57.46 8.54
N THR A 576 -31.89 -57.28 8.51
CA THR A 576 -32.68 -56.81 7.36
C THR A 576 -32.99 -55.30 7.38
N SER A 577 -33.22 -54.71 8.56
CA SER A 577 -33.50 -53.28 8.69
C SER A 577 -32.26 -52.45 8.37
N LYS A 578 -32.39 -51.47 7.49
CA LYS A 578 -31.30 -50.57 7.09
C LYS A 578 -31.52 -49.18 7.66
N TYR A 579 -30.60 -48.72 8.48
CA TYR A 579 -30.55 -47.36 9.01
C TYR A 579 -29.46 -46.61 8.26
N PRO A 580 -29.78 -45.69 7.33
CA PRO A 580 -28.76 -44.93 6.62
C PRO A 580 -27.99 -44.06 7.60
N ASP A 581 -26.66 -44.15 7.54
CA ASP A 581 -25.77 -43.17 8.13
C ASP A 581 -25.75 -41.92 7.22
N PRO A 582 -25.29 -40.74 7.69
CA PRO A 582 -25.15 -39.56 6.83
C PRO A 582 -24.27 -39.83 5.60
N ASN A 583 -24.59 -39.16 4.49
CA ASN A 583 -23.74 -39.17 3.29
C ASN A 583 -22.32 -38.67 3.62
N SER A 584 -21.34 -39.09 2.82
CA SER A 584 -20.08 -38.33 2.69
C SER A 584 -20.38 -36.85 2.38
N GLN A 585 -19.47 -35.95 2.74
CA GLN A 585 -19.50 -34.55 2.32
C GLN A 585 -18.70 -34.31 1.02
N ASP A 586 -18.06 -35.37 0.52
CA ASP A 586 -17.22 -35.34 -0.66
C ASP A 586 -17.97 -35.96 -1.85
N LEU A 587 -18.25 -35.14 -2.88
CA LEU A 587 -18.89 -35.61 -4.11
C LEU A 587 -17.84 -36.10 -5.09
N LEU A 588 -18.05 -37.29 -5.64
CA LEU A 588 -17.16 -37.86 -6.63
C LEU A 588 -17.71 -37.58 -8.03
N VAL A 589 -16.85 -37.16 -8.95
CA VAL A 589 -17.22 -36.74 -10.31
C VAL A 589 -16.35 -37.47 -11.31
N LYS A 590 -16.95 -38.35 -12.13
CA LYS A 590 -16.30 -38.92 -13.31
C LYS A 590 -16.63 -38.02 -14.50
N THR A 591 -15.63 -37.75 -15.34
CA THR A 591 -15.85 -37.08 -16.63
C THR A 591 -15.07 -37.75 -17.76
N THR A 592 -15.63 -37.72 -18.97
CA THR A 592 -14.99 -38.19 -20.21
C THR A 592 -15.00 -37.06 -21.24
N ARG A 593 -13.81 -36.70 -21.75
CA ARG A 593 -13.64 -35.65 -22.77
C ARG A 593 -12.64 -36.12 -23.83
N ALA A 594 -13.00 -36.04 -25.11
CA ALA A 594 -12.20 -36.52 -26.24
C ALA A 594 -11.66 -37.97 -26.05
N GLY A 595 -12.46 -38.84 -25.42
CA GLY A 595 -12.09 -40.22 -25.09
C GLY A 595 -11.19 -40.41 -23.85
N VAL A 596 -10.68 -39.34 -23.24
CA VAL A 596 -9.91 -39.39 -21.99
C VAL A 596 -10.88 -39.33 -20.81
N THR A 597 -10.80 -40.31 -19.90
CA THR A 597 -11.59 -40.34 -18.67
C THR A 597 -10.76 -39.87 -17.47
N THR A 598 -11.30 -38.92 -16.70
CA THR A 598 -10.71 -38.42 -15.44
C THR A 598 -11.75 -38.51 -14.32
N ALA A 599 -11.31 -38.72 -13.08
CA ALA A 599 -12.17 -38.63 -11.90
C ALA A 599 -11.70 -37.51 -10.96
N TYR A 600 -12.63 -36.89 -10.25
CA TYR A 600 -12.39 -35.84 -9.27
C TYR A 600 -13.14 -36.09 -7.97
N GLU A 601 -12.62 -35.55 -6.87
CA GLU A 601 -13.26 -35.46 -5.57
C GLU A 601 -13.46 -33.97 -5.26
N ILE A 602 -14.71 -33.56 -5.02
CA ILE A 602 -15.12 -32.21 -4.65
C ILE A 602 -15.41 -32.18 -3.15
N SER A 603 -14.73 -31.33 -2.38
CA SER A 603 -14.90 -31.23 -0.93
C SER A 603 -14.86 -29.79 -0.44
N LEU A 604 -16.00 -29.23 -0.03
CA LEU A 604 -16.01 -27.90 0.60
C LEU A 604 -15.36 -27.90 1.99
N ALA A 605 -15.39 -29.00 2.73
CA ALA A 605 -14.72 -29.11 4.03
C ALA A 605 -13.18 -29.00 3.92
N ARG A 606 -12.61 -29.38 2.78
CA ARG A 606 -11.19 -29.17 2.44
C ARG A 606 -10.95 -27.96 1.51
N GLY A 607 -12.02 -27.31 1.05
CA GLY A 607 -11.99 -26.25 0.03
C GLY A 607 -11.48 -26.71 -1.35
N GLU A 608 -11.38 -28.00 -1.64
CA GLU A 608 -10.66 -28.49 -2.83
C GLU A 608 -11.58 -29.17 -3.86
N ILE A 609 -11.14 -29.09 -5.12
CA ILE A 609 -11.48 -30.08 -6.15
C ILE A 609 -10.15 -30.69 -6.58
N LYS A 610 -9.97 -32.00 -6.39
CA LYS A 610 -8.74 -32.69 -6.81
C LYS A 610 -9.03 -33.87 -7.72
N SER A 611 -8.11 -34.13 -8.66
CA SER A 611 -8.14 -35.36 -9.46
C SER A 611 -7.84 -36.59 -8.59
N ILE A 612 -8.52 -37.71 -8.85
CA ILE A 612 -8.41 -38.96 -8.10
C ILE A 612 -8.28 -40.17 -9.04
N PRO A 613 -7.70 -41.30 -8.57
CA PRO A 613 -7.68 -42.54 -9.34
C PRO A 613 -9.08 -43.03 -9.72
N LEU A 614 -9.23 -43.55 -10.94
CA LEU A 614 -10.53 -43.97 -11.50
C LEU A 614 -11.26 -45.03 -10.65
N HIS A 615 -10.55 -45.86 -9.89
CA HIS A 615 -11.16 -46.87 -9.01
C HIS A 615 -12.02 -46.26 -7.89
N ARG A 616 -11.86 -44.96 -7.55
CA ARG A 616 -12.74 -44.27 -6.60
C ARG A 616 -14.14 -43.99 -7.16
N VAL A 617 -14.34 -44.04 -8.48
CA VAL A 617 -15.65 -43.88 -9.15
C VAL A 617 -16.16 -45.19 -9.75
N GLU A 618 -15.69 -46.33 -9.23
CA GLU A 618 -16.24 -47.65 -9.52
C GLU A 618 -17.32 -48.02 -8.49
N LEU A 619 -18.31 -48.81 -8.90
CA LEU A 619 -19.40 -49.22 -8.01
C LEU A 619 -18.88 -50.23 -6.99
N SER A 620 -19.00 -49.91 -5.70
CA SER A 620 -18.43 -50.70 -4.61
C SER A 620 -19.45 -51.01 -3.52
N SER A 621 -19.25 -52.10 -2.80
CA SER A 621 -20.00 -52.44 -1.58
C SER A 621 -19.10 -53.29 -0.67
N THR A 622 -18.78 -52.79 0.52
CA THR A 622 -17.97 -53.47 1.54
C THR A 622 -18.70 -53.45 2.88
N ARG A 623 -18.36 -54.39 3.78
CA ARG A 623 -19.08 -54.57 5.04
C ARG A 623 -18.12 -54.80 6.21
N GLU A 624 -18.30 -54.00 7.27
CA GLU A 624 -17.59 -54.13 8.54
C GLU A 624 -18.60 -54.38 9.66
N ALA A 625 -18.60 -55.59 10.22
CA ALA A 625 -19.57 -56.06 11.22
C ALA A 625 -21.04 -55.83 10.82
N ASN A 626 -21.69 -54.77 11.33
CA ASN A 626 -23.05 -54.36 10.97
C ASN A 626 -23.13 -53.05 10.17
N LYS A 627 -22.01 -52.43 9.79
CA LYS A 627 -21.98 -51.31 8.82
C LYS A 627 -21.67 -51.80 7.42
N VAL A 628 -22.29 -51.18 6.43
CA VAL A 628 -22.04 -51.41 5.00
C VAL A 628 -21.69 -50.07 4.36
N TYR A 629 -20.59 -50.02 3.62
CA TYR A 629 -20.07 -48.85 2.90
C TYR A 629 -20.20 -49.09 1.40
N GLU A 630 -20.73 -48.14 0.65
CA GLU A 630 -21.10 -48.34 -0.76
C GLU A 630 -20.89 -47.09 -1.60
N THR A 631 -19.98 -47.18 -2.59
CA THR A 631 -19.83 -46.16 -3.65
C THR A 631 -20.86 -46.42 -4.73
N LYS A 632 -21.76 -45.45 -4.98
CA LYS A 632 -22.90 -45.59 -5.90
C LYS A 632 -22.95 -44.46 -6.93
N LEU A 633 -23.51 -44.76 -8.10
CA LEU A 633 -23.92 -43.73 -9.07
C LEU A 633 -25.02 -42.85 -8.45
N PHE A 634 -24.88 -41.55 -8.56
CA PHE A 634 -25.84 -40.55 -8.10
C PHE A 634 -26.41 -39.76 -9.28
N THR A 635 -27.74 -39.74 -9.39
CA THR A 635 -28.46 -39.01 -10.44
C THR A 635 -29.35 -37.94 -9.79
N PRO A 636 -28.90 -36.68 -9.68
CA PRO A 636 -29.66 -35.63 -9.01
C PRO A 636 -30.96 -35.32 -9.77
N ALA A 637 -32.09 -35.34 -9.07
CA ALA A 637 -33.40 -35.08 -9.67
C ALA A 637 -33.44 -33.75 -10.45
N GLY A 638 -34.04 -33.79 -11.64
CA GLY A 638 -34.19 -32.65 -12.55
C GLY A 638 -32.93 -32.24 -13.34
N SER A 639 -31.78 -32.91 -13.18
CA SER A 639 -30.53 -32.55 -13.89
C SER A 639 -30.16 -33.45 -15.08
N GLU A 640 -31.00 -34.45 -15.37
CA GLU A 640 -30.86 -35.43 -16.46
C GLU A 640 -30.41 -34.88 -17.84
N PRO A 641 -30.89 -33.72 -18.34
CA PRO A 641 -30.51 -33.23 -19.67
C PRO A 641 -29.03 -32.87 -19.79
N HIS A 642 -28.35 -32.58 -18.68
CA HIS A 642 -27.01 -32.00 -18.68
C HIS A 642 -25.89 -33.03 -18.55
N HIS A 643 -26.18 -34.27 -18.13
CA HIS A 643 -25.12 -35.22 -17.76
C HIS A 643 -24.46 -35.92 -18.96
N ARG A 644 -25.25 -36.27 -19.98
CA ARG A 644 -24.96 -37.39 -20.90
C ARG A 644 -24.40 -37.02 -22.29
N ARG A 645 -23.84 -35.82 -22.47
CA ARG A 645 -23.23 -35.41 -23.74
C ARG A 645 -22.02 -34.51 -23.50
N GLU A 646 -20.91 -34.87 -24.13
CA GLU A 646 -19.78 -33.97 -24.38
C GLU A 646 -20.26 -32.81 -25.29
N THR A 647 -19.75 -31.59 -25.04
CA THR A 647 -20.07 -30.40 -25.84
C THR A 647 -18.82 -29.88 -26.56
N THR A 648 -18.88 -29.79 -27.89
CA THR A 648 -17.73 -29.35 -28.70
C THR A 648 -17.52 -27.84 -28.58
N PRO A 649 -16.37 -27.35 -28.06
CA PRO A 649 -16.11 -25.91 -27.98
C PRO A 649 -15.82 -25.31 -29.36
N LEU A 650 -16.70 -24.42 -29.82
CA LEU A 650 -16.58 -23.72 -31.11
C LEU A 650 -15.62 -22.54 -31.03
N GLY A 651 -14.30 -22.80 -31.13
CA GLY A 651 -13.26 -21.78 -31.32
C GLY A 651 -13.20 -20.71 -30.23
N ALA A 652 -13.67 -21.05 -29.02
CA ALA A 652 -14.05 -20.09 -27.99
C ALA A 652 -12.88 -19.61 -27.12
N LEU A 653 -13.17 -18.57 -26.33
CA LEU A 653 -12.41 -18.24 -25.12
C LEU A 653 -12.37 -19.45 -24.16
N PRO A 654 -11.39 -19.54 -23.24
CA PRO A 654 -11.44 -20.53 -22.17
C PRO A 654 -12.75 -20.39 -21.36
N PRO A 655 -13.28 -21.47 -20.79
CA PRO A 655 -14.59 -21.46 -20.15
C PRO A 655 -14.64 -20.45 -19.00
N ALA A 656 -15.66 -19.60 -18.98
CA ALA A 656 -15.93 -18.62 -17.93
C ALA A 656 -16.54 -19.29 -16.69
N SER A 657 -15.84 -20.28 -16.12
CA SER A 657 -16.37 -21.29 -15.20
C SER A 657 -17.15 -20.75 -14.02
N PHE A 658 -16.72 -19.65 -13.40
CA PHE A 658 -17.46 -19.06 -12.28
C PHE A 658 -18.92 -18.69 -12.63
N ARG A 659 -19.19 -18.42 -13.91
CA ARG A 659 -20.47 -17.95 -14.45
C ARG A 659 -21.11 -18.95 -15.43
N SER A 660 -20.59 -20.17 -15.57
CA SER A 660 -21.12 -21.14 -16.54
C SER A 660 -22.30 -21.94 -15.99
N ASP A 661 -23.27 -22.25 -16.86
CA ASP A 661 -24.38 -23.14 -16.53
C ASP A 661 -23.89 -24.54 -16.14
N ARG A 662 -22.74 -24.98 -16.65
CA ARG A 662 -22.15 -26.28 -16.34
C ARG A 662 -21.61 -26.33 -14.91
N SER A 663 -20.84 -25.31 -14.51
CA SER A 663 -20.39 -25.16 -13.12
C SER A 663 -21.58 -24.95 -12.16
N HIS A 664 -22.66 -24.31 -12.60
CA HIS A 664 -23.92 -24.25 -11.83
C HIS A 664 -24.58 -25.63 -11.67
N ASN A 665 -24.65 -26.44 -12.72
CA ASN A 665 -25.21 -27.80 -12.65
C ASN A 665 -24.39 -28.72 -11.74
N ILE A 666 -23.05 -28.60 -11.74
CA ILE A 666 -22.17 -29.33 -10.81
C ILE A 666 -22.41 -28.89 -9.36
N ALA A 667 -22.54 -27.59 -9.13
CA ALA A 667 -22.85 -27.04 -7.81
C ALA A 667 -24.22 -27.49 -7.28
N ASP A 668 -25.23 -27.57 -8.16
CA ASP A 668 -26.58 -28.04 -7.81
C ASP A 668 -26.61 -29.55 -7.54
N ALA A 669 -25.78 -30.34 -8.22
CA ALA A 669 -25.54 -31.73 -7.88
C ALA A 669 -24.91 -31.87 -6.48
N TYR A 670 -23.94 -31.01 -6.14
CA TYR A 670 -23.32 -30.97 -4.81
C TYR A 670 -24.32 -30.56 -3.70
N ILE A 671 -25.15 -29.56 -3.94
CA ILE A 671 -26.23 -29.13 -3.02
C ILE A 671 -27.24 -30.27 -2.78
N LYS A 672 -27.61 -31.02 -3.82
CA LYS A 672 -28.51 -32.18 -3.72
C LYS A 672 -27.84 -33.39 -3.06
N HIS A 673 -26.53 -33.54 -3.17
CA HIS A 673 -25.74 -34.58 -2.49
C HIS A 673 -25.68 -34.36 -0.97
N LEU A 674 -25.52 -33.11 -0.54
CA LEU A 674 -25.53 -32.74 0.88
C LEU A 674 -26.91 -32.86 1.55
N ASP A 675 -28.00 -32.99 0.79
CA ASP A 675 -29.36 -33.21 1.32
C ASP A 675 -29.76 -32.19 2.41
N PHE A 676 -29.50 -30.90 2.17
CA PHE A 676 -29.86 -29.81 3.10
C PHE A 676 -31.36 -29.75 3.46
N ASP A 677 -32.23 -30.34 2.63
CA ASP A 677 -33.68 -30.39 2.83
C ASP A 677 -34.15 -31.58 3.69
N ASN A 678 -33.22 -32.40 4.22
CA ASN A 678 -33.55 -33.56 5.04
C ASN A 678 -34.41 -33.18 6.27
N PRO A 679 -35.55 -33.85 6.52
CA PRO A 679 -36.38 -33.53 7.68
C PRO A 679 -35.66 -33.65 9.04
N ASN A 680 -34.64 -34.50 9.15
CA ASN A 680 -33.84 -34.65 10.37
C ASN A 680 -32.96 -33.42 10.65
N VAL A 681 -32.51 -32.71 9.60
CA VAL A 681 -31.75 -31.47 9.69
C VAL A 681 -32.58 -30.36 10.37
N LYS A 682 -33.84 -30.17 9.93
CA LYS A 682 -34.77 -29.22 10.57
C LYS A 682 -35.21 -29.70 11.96
N SER A 683 -35.32 -31.01 12.17
CA SER A 683 -35.60 -31.61 13.49
C SER A 683 -34.48 -31.33 14.51
N TYR A 684 -33.22 -31.35 14.08
CA TYR A 684 -32.08 -31.06 14.96
C TYR A 684 -32.04 -29.58 15.39
N ALA A 685 -32.20 -28.63 14.46
CA ALA A 685 -32.18 -27.20 14.78
C ALA A 685 -33.39 -26.74 15.65
N ARG A 686 -34.48 -27.54 15.67
CA ARG A 686 -35.56 -27.37 16.66
C ARG A 686 -35.10 -27.67 18.09
N GLY A 687 -34.07 -28.47 18.31
CA GLY A 687 -33.65 -28.91 19.64
C GLY A 687 -34.75 -29.68 20.40
N GLN A 688 -34.40 -30.21 21.57
CA GLN A 688 -35.31 -31.02 22.38
C GLN A 688 -35.99 -30.17 23.46
N THR A 689 -37.28 -30.41 23.68
CA THR A 689 -38.02 -30.02 24.90
C THR A 689 -38.28 -31.25 25.76
N THR A 690 -38.70 -31.04 27.01
CA THR A 690 -39.12 -32.09 27.95
C THR A 690 -40.19 -33.02 27.36
N ARG A 691 -41.06 -32.51 26.49
CA ARG A 691 -42.05 -33.31 25.76
C ARG A 691 -41.43 -34.15 24.64
N ASP A 692 -40.38 -33.65 23.99
CA ASP A 692 -39.63 -34.38 22.96
C ASP A 692 -38.75 -35.48 23.60
N GLU A 693 -38.16 -35.22 24.77
CA GLU A 693 -37.47 -36.20 25.63
C GLU A 693 -38.40 -37.36 25.99
N GLN A 694 -39.59 -37.05 26.52
CA GLN A 694 -40.64 -38.04 26.87
C GLN A 694 -41.14 -38.87 25.67
N ALA A 695 -41.03 -38.34 24.45
CA ALA A 695 -41.41 -39.04 23.22
C ALA A 695 -40.30 -39.96 22.66
N ALA A 696 -39.13 -40.03 23.30
CA ALA A 696 -37.98 -40.85 22.93
C ALA A 696 -37.43 -40.62 21.50
N ARG A 697 -37.58 -39.41 20.95
CA ARG A 697 -37.15 -39.05 19.58
C ARG A 697 -35.79 -38.33 19.53
N ALA A 698 -34.73 -39.01 19.99
CA ALA A 698 -33.37 -38.51 19.85
C ALA A 698 -32.72 -38.99 18.54
N LEU A 699 -32.20 -38.07 17.72
CA LEU A 699 -31.36 -38.34 16.56
C LEU A 699 -30.06 -37.50 16.64
N PRO A 700 -28.87 -38.11 16.54
CA PRO A 700 -27.61 -37.36 16.55
C PRO A 700 -27.29 -36.79 15.17
N VAL A 701 -27.35 -35.46 15.02
CA VAL A 701 -27.06 -34.75 13.75
C VAL A 701 -25.98 -33.66 13.93
N GLU A 702 -25.52 -33.40 15.16
CA GLU A 702 -24.59 -32.33 15.53
C GLU A 702 -23.32 -32.25 14.66
N GLN A 703 -22.66 -33.39 14.41
CA GLN A 703 -21.41 -33.45 13.65
C GLN A 703 -21.58 -33.12 12.16
N PHE A 704 -22.79 -33.26 11.60
CA PHE A 704 -23.05 -32.96 10.19
C PHE A 704 -22.82 -31.48 9.89
N PHE A 705 -23.36 -30.59 10.73
CA PHE A 705 -23.23 -29.14 10.54
C PHE A 705 -21.86 -28.59 10.93
N LEU A 706 -21.24 -29.12 11.99
CA LEU A 706 -19.92 -28.69 12.43
C LEU A 706 -18.83 -28.92 11.37
N ASN A 707 -19.00 -29.90 10.48
CA ASN A 707 -18.07 -30.19 9.40
C ASN A 707 -18.37 -29.43 8.08
N LEU A 708 -19.59 -28.88 7.93
CA LEU A 708 -19.98 -28.11 6.74
C LEU A 708 -19.59 -26.63 6.78
N VAL A 709 -18.96 -26.15 7.86
CA VAL A 709 -18.42 -24.78 7.96
C VAL A 709 -16.92 -24.83 7.65
N PRO A 710 -16.47 -24.43 6.44
CA PRO A 710 -15.04 -24.25 6.20
C PRO A 710 -14.49 -23.11 7.07
N PHE A 711 -13.16 -23.04 7.24
CA PHE A 711 -12.43 -21.96 7.96
C PHE A 711 -12.76 -21.74 9.45
N ARG A 712 -13.50 -22.65 10.11
CA ARG A 712 -13.79 -22.58 11.57
C ARG A 712 -12.53 -22.37 12.46
N SER A 713 -11.35 -22.77 12.00
CA SER A 713 -10.05 -22.51 12.65
C SER A 713 -9.71 -21.03 12.77
N ALA A 714 -9.88 -20.24 11.70
CA ALA A 714 -9.44 -18.84 11.64
C ALA A 714 -10.19 -17.96 12.66
N ILE A 715 -11.53 -18.09 12.68
CA ILE A 715 -12.40 -17.39 13.63
C ILE A 715 -12.07 -17.81 15.07
N VAL A 716 -11.80 -19.11 15.30
CA VAL A 716 -11.41 -19.62 16.62
C VAL A 716 -10.02 -19.12 17.05
N ASN A 717 -9.07 -18.91 16.13
CA ASN A 717 -7.78 -18.30 16.42
C ASN A 717 -7.93 -16.83 16.85
N PHE A 718 -8.77 -16.04 16.16
CA PHE A 718 -9.12 -14.68 16.57
C PHE A 718 -9.82 -14.63 17.94
N GLN A 719 -10.80 -15.51 18.18
CA GLN A 719 -11.51 -15.60 19.47
C GLN A 719 -10.58 -15.99 20.65
N LYS A 720 -9.49 -16.72 20.38
CA LYS A 720 -8.46 -17.06 21.37
C LYS A 720 -7.38 -16.00 21.57
N GLY A 721 -7.31 -14.99 20.70
CA GLY A 721 -6.28 -13.94 20.73
C GLY A 721 -4.98 -14.31 19.98
N ASN A 722 -4.98 -15.34 19.14
CA ASN A 722 -3.84 -15.74 18.32
C ASN A 722 -3.75 -14.85 17.06
N TYR A 723 -3.58 -13.53 17.25
CA TYR A 723 -3.68 -12.54 16.17
C TYR A 723 -2.66 -12.73 15.03
N GLY A 724 -1.50 -13.32 15.30
CA GLY A 724 -0.49 -13.61 14.26
C GLY A 724 -0.86 -14.77 13.33
N GLU A 725 -1.59 -15.76 13.83
CA GLU A 725 -2.11 -16.87 13.02
C GLU A 725 -3.37 -16.42 12.27
N GLY A 726 -4.32 -15.83 12.98
CA GLY A 726 -5.57 -15.35 12.39
C GLY A 726 -5.39 -14.29 11.29
N ALA A 727 -4.39 -13.40 11.40
CA ALA A 727 -4.10 -12.42 10.34
C ALA A 727 -3.55 -13.07 9.06
N LEU A 728 -2.86 -14.21 9.18
CA LEU A 728 -2.40 -15.01 8.04
C LEU A 728 -3.59 -15.73 7.41
N ASP A 729 -4.39 -16.45 8.20
CA ASP A 729 -5.63 -17.12 7.77
C ASP A 729 -6.54 -16.13 7.00
N LEU A 730 -6.82 -14.96 7.59
CA LEU A 730 -7.67 -13.92 7.01
C LEU A 730 -7.12 -13.32 5.71
N SER A 731 -5.79 -13.25 5.55
CA SER A 731 -5.17 -12.77 4.29
C SER A 731 -5.37 -13.72 3.11
N LEU A 732 -5.70 -14.98 3.40
CA LEU A 732 -5.93 -16.05 2.44
C LEU A 732 -7.44 -16.16 2.17
N ASP A 733 -8.23 -16.28 3.22
CA ASP A 733 -9.69 -16.45 3.18
C ASP A 733 -10.42 -15.33 2.40
N ILE A 734 -9.96 -14.07 2.47
CA ILE A 734 -10.67 -12.94 1.84
C ILE A 734 -10.72 -13.05 0.30
N PHE A 735 -9.70 -13.60 -0.36
CA PHE A 735 -9.61 -13.64 -1.84
C PHE A 735 -9.17 -14.99 -2.45
N GLY A 736 -9.15 -16.07 -1.68
CA GLY A 736 -9.02 -17.44 -2.18
C GLY A 736 -9.60 -18.43 -1.18
N PHE A 737 -10.61 -19.22 -1.59
CA PHE A 737 -11.37 -20.15 -0.73
C PHE A 737 -10.56 -21.40 -0.27
N LEU A 738 -9.25 -21.27 0.04
CA LEU A 738 -8.36 -22.40 0.32
C LEU A 738 -7.16 -22.07 1.23
N THR A 739 -7.21 -22.62 2.45
CA THR A 739 -6.02 -23.00 3.24
C THR A 739 -6.08 -24.48 3.58
N ALA A 740 -5.46 -25.34 2.76
CA ALA A 740 -5.37 -26.77 3.05
C ALA A 740 -4.43 -27.02 4.24
N GLY A 741 -4.94 -27.62 5.32
CA GLY A 741 -4.19 -27.76 6.57
C GLY A 741 -3.07 -28.80 6.51
N ALA A 742 -1.83 -28.38 6.76
CA ALA A 742 -0.70 -29.27 7.04
C ALA A 742 0.31 -28.65 8.03
N SER A 743 0.80 -29.48 8.96
CA SER A 743 1.88 -29.23 9.93
C SER A 743 1.69 -28.18 11.05
N THR A 744 1.17 -28.62 12.20
CA THR A 744 1.93 -28.69 13.49
C THR A 744 1.18 -29.48 14.57
N ALA A 745 0.83 -30.73 14.29
CA ALA A 745 0.38 -31.66 15.33
C ALA A 745 1.57 -32.11 16.20
N GLY A 746 2.00 -31.27 17.16
CA GLY A 746 2.98 -31.69 18.17
C GLY A 746 3.92 -30.64 18.76
N LYS A 747 3.41 -29.74 19.61
CA LYS A 747 4.13 -29.25 20.81
C LYS A 747 3.21 -28.53 21.81
N LEU A 748 2.75 -29.28 22.81
CA LEU A 748 2.13 -28.76 24.03
C LEU A 748 3.19 -28.08 24.92
N ILE A 749 2.87 -26.90 25.45
CA ILE A 749 3.22 -26.53 26.84
C ILE A 749 1.97 -25.93 27.50
N LYS A 750 1.71 -26.35 28.75
CA LYS A 750 0.60 -25.86 29.59
C LYS A 750 1.06 -24.67 30.44
N LEU A 751 0.25 -23.62 30.52
CA LEU A 751 0.19 -22.60 31.60
C LEU A 751 -0.96 -21.64 31.22
N GLY A 752 -2.03 -21.41 31.97
CA GLY A 752 -2.59 -22.02 33.19
C GLY A 752 -4.07 -21.56 33.30
N GLY A 753 -4.94 -22.31 33.98
CA GLY A 753 -6.39 -22.11 33.89
C GLY A 753 -7.00 -21.01 34.79
N SER A 754 -8.30 -20.80 34.60
CA SER A 754 -9.27 -20.05 35.44
C SER A 754 -9.05 -18.54 35.67
N ALA A 755 -9.81 -17.72 34.93
CA ALA A 755 -10.58 -16.57 35.45
C ALA A 755 -11.50 -15.98 34.35
N LEU A 756 -12.74 -16.49 34.23
CA LEU A 756 -13.79 -15.78 33.50
C LEU A 756 -14.51 -14.83 34.47
N SER A 757 -14.35 -13.52 34.28
CA SER A 757 -15.15 -12.50 34.95
C SER A 757 -15.60 -11.43 33.96
N THR A 758 -16.92 -11.29 33.83
CA THR A 758 -17.64 -10.32 33.01
C THR A 758 -17.13 -8.89 33.20
N GLY A 759 -16.93 -8.16 32.08
CA GLY A 759 -16.43 -6.78 32.09
C GLY A 759 -15.73 -6.41 30.79
N GLY A 760 -16.50 -6.31 29.70
CA GLY A 760 -15.98 -6.14 28.33
C GLY A 760 -15.11 -4.89 28.16
N LYS A 761 -13.81 -5.10 27.95
CA LYS A 761 -12.84 -4.02 27.68
C LYS A 761 -12.98 -3.52 26.25
N VAL A 762 -13.06 -2.19 26.10
CA VAL A 762 -12.53 -1.38 24.98
C VAL A 762 -12.55 -2.06 23.60
N LEU A 763 -13.62 -1.84 22.83
CA LEU A 763 -13.60 -2.03 21.38
C LEU A 763 -12.64 -1.00 20.74
N ARG A 764 -11.36 -1.35 20.60
CA ARG A 764 -10.51 -0.75 19.57
C ARG A 764 -10.86 -1.43 18.25
N ALA A 765 -11.62 -0.71 17.44
CA ALA A 765 -12.13 -1.22 16.17
C ALA A 765 -11.00 -1.75 15.28
N THR A 766 -11.20 -2.99 14.83
CA THR A 766 -10.46 -3.71 13.79
C THR A 766 -9.98 -2.82 12.65
N ARG A 767 -8.66 -2.63 12.54
CA ARG A 767 -8.04 -2.35 11.23
C ARG A 767 -7.75 -3.69 10.56
N LEU A 768 -8.45 -3.96 9.47
CA LEU A 768 -8.33 -5.20 8.69
C LEU A 768 -7.14 -5.09 7.72
N ILE A 769 -5.93 -5.06 8.29
CA ILE A 769 -4.68 -4.76 7.57
C ILE A 769 -4.38 -5.88 6.56
N GLY A 770 -4.21 -5.51 5.28
CA GLY A 770 -3.82 -6.41 4.18
C GLY A 770 -4.75 -6.32 2.97
N ALA A 771 -6.05 -6.52 3.16
CA ALA A 771 -7.01 -6.59 2.04
C ALA A 771 -7.71 -5.25 1.70
N ALA A 772 -7.86 -4.34 2.67
CA ALA A 772 -8.68 -3.13 2.51
C ALA A 772 -8.21 -2.20 1.37
N ALA A 773 -6.90 -2.09 1.16
CA ALA A 773 -6.31 -1.24 0.11
C ALA A 773 -6.36 -1.83 -1.31
N ILE A 774 -6.83 -3.08 -1.46
CA ILE A 774 -7.13 -3.72 -2.76
C ILE A 774 -8.65 -4.01 -2.85
N GLY A 775 -9.47 -3.36 -1.99
CA GLY A 775 -10.92 -3.41 -2.06
C GLY A 775 -11.46 -2.64 -3.27
N THR A 776 -12.36 -3.28 -4.04
CA THR A 776 -12.97 -2.76 -5.29
C THR A 776 -11.96 -2.09 -6.22
N LEU A 777 -11.29 -2.89 -7.06
CA LEU A 777 -10.31 -2.38 -8.02
C LEU A 777 -10.91 -1.24 -8.85
N ASN A 778 -10.16 -0.15 -8.99
CA ASN A 778 -10.55 1.04 -9.75
C ASN A 778 -9.29 1.65 -10.40
N PRO A 779 -8.81 1.07 -11.53
CA PRO A 779 -7.60 1.49 -12.21
C PRO A 779 -7.72 2.88 -12.88
N LEU A 780 -8.90 3.51 -12.82
CA LEU A 780 -9.18 4.84 -13.37
C LEU A 780 -9.21 5.93 -12.28
N ALA A 781 -9.19 5.57 -10.99
CA ALA A 781 -9.35 6.50 -9.87
C ALA A 781 -8.30 7.62 -9.76
N GLY A 782 -7.22 7.56 -10.53
CA GLY A 782 -6.14 8.55 -10.56
C GLY A 782 -5.64 8.92 -11.96
N VAL A 783 -6.41 8.64 -13.02
CA VAL A 783 -5.98 8.88 -14.41
C VAL A 783 -7.16 9.36 -15.26
N GLY A 784 -7.04 10.56 -15.85
CA GLY A 784 -8.07 11.10 -16.76
C GLY A 784 -8.09 10.42 -18.14
N ASP A 785 -9.14 10.70 -18.92
CA ASP A 785 -9.57 9.95 -20.12
C ASP A 785 -8.49 9.63 -21.17
N ALA A 786 -7.41 10.42 -21.24
CA ALA A 786 -6.26 10.16 -22.09
C ALA A 786 -5.52 8.84 -21.77
N ALA A 787 -5.78 8.23 -20.61
CA ALA A 787 -5.02 7.10 -20.08
C ALA A 787 -5.01 5.86 -20.96
N VAL A 788 -6.15 5.17 -21.15
CA VAL A 788 -6.15 3.78 -21.66
C VAL A 788 -5.51 3.66 -23.05
N GLY A 789 -5.81 4.60 -23.96
CA GLY A 789 -5.22 4.63 -25.31
C GLY A 789 -3.73 4.95 -25.34
N THR A 790 -3.22 5.78 -24.42
CA THR A 790 -1.79 6.16 -24.41
C THR A 790 -0.91 5.25 -23.56
N VAL A 791 -1.47 4.67 -22.49
CA VAL A 791 -0.83 3.66 -21.64
C VAL A 791 -0.57 2.37 -22.43
N GLY A 792 -1.52 1.93 -23.26
CA GLY A 792 -1.35 0.76 -24.14
C GLY A 792 -0.23 0.93 -25.18
N ALA A 793 0.01 2.16 -25.65
CA ALA A 793 1.06 2.47 -26.62
C ALA A 793 2.48 2.53 -26.01
N LEU A 794 2.61 2.71 -24.69
CA LEU A 794 3.90 2.72 -23.98
C LEU A 794 4.13 1.37 -23.30
N GLY A 795 5.05 0.56 -23.82
CA GLY A 795 5.47 -0.70 -23.20
C GLY A 795 6.13 -0.49 -21.82
N ARG A 796 6.25 -1.56 -21.00
CA ARG A 796 6.72 -1.49 -19.60
C ARG A 796 7.97 -0.61 -19.40
N GLY A 797 8.96 -0.69 -20.30
CA GLY A 797 10.19 0.14 -20.25
C GLY A 797 9.95 1.65 -20.44
N GLY A 798 9.05 2.04 -21.35
CA GLY A 798 8.70 3.46 -21.56
C GLY A 798 7.90 4.05 -20.40
N ARG A 799 7.07 3.23 -19.72
CA ARG A 799 6.38 3.63 -18.48
C ARG A 799 7.38 3.82 -17.33
N TYR A 800 8.32 2.89 -17.17
CA TYR A 800 9.40 2.95 -16.17
C TYR A 800 10.28 4.19 -16.33
N LEU A 801 10.69 4.51 -17.57
CA LEU A 801 11.50 5.70 -17.87
C LEU A 801 10.81 7.01 -17.44
N LEU A 802 9.51 7.15 -17.72
CA LEU A 802 8.73 8.32 -17.33
C LEU A 802 8.56 8.44 -15.81
N SER A 803 8.28 7.34 -15.10
CA SER A 803 8.10 7.37 -13.65
C SER A 803 9.42 7.53 -12.89
N LYS A 804 10.48 6.81 -13.24
CA LYS A 804 11.77 6.91 -12.54
C LYS A 804 12.54 8.19 -12.84
N GLY A 805 12.43 8.75 -14.06
CA GLY A 805 12.99 10.07 -14.36
C GLY A 805 12.40 11.17 -13.49
N THR A 806 11.07 11.22 -13.40
CA THR A 806 10.35 12.21 -12.56
C THR A 806 10.52 11.94 -11.05
N GLU A 807 10.53 10.68 -10.59
CA GLU A 807 10.79 10.34 -9.19
C GLU A 807 12.20 10.73 -8.73
N ALA A 808 13.23 10.41 -9.53
CA ALA A 808 14.61 10.79 -9.24
C ALA A 808 14.79 12.32 -9.15
N VAL A 809 14.15 13.07 -10.04
CA VAL A 809 14.19 14.53 -10.02
C VAL A 809 13.37 15.11 -8.86
N ASN A 810 12.24 14.52 -8.49
CA ASN A 810 11.47 14.90 -7.31
C ASN A 810 12.21 14.61 -5.99
N LEU A 811 13.01 13.54 -5.92
CA LEU A 811 13.94 13.29 -4.82
C LEU A 811 15.00 14.40 -4.73
N LEU A 812 15.64 14.75 -5.85
CA LEU A 812 16.67 15.79 -5.91
C LEU A 812 16.14 17.20 -5.57
N LYS A 813 14.95 17.55 -6.06
CA LYS A 813 14.18 18.75 -5.68
C LYS A 813 13.80 18.73 -4.20
N GLY A 814 13.42 17.56 -3.69
CA GLY A 814 12.85 17.34 -2.36
C GLY A 814 11.41 17.86 -2.28
N ALA A 815 10.61 17.29 -1.38
CA ALA A 815 9.19 17.65 -1.21
C ALA A 815 8.93 19.13 -0.80
N SER A 816 9.97 19.85 -0.35
CA SER A 816 9.92 21.27 -0.01
C SER A 816 10.56 22.19 -1.08
N GLY A 817 10.95 21.66 -2.24
CA GLY A 817 11.63 22.43 -3.30
C GLY A 817 13.01 22.98 -2.92
N ASN A 818 13.52 22.65 -1.73
CA ASN A 818 14.77 23.20 -1.19
C ASN A 818 16.05 22.58 -1.80
N TYR A 819 15.92 21.60 -2.71
CA TYR A 819 17.03 20.94 -3.41
C TYR A 819 18.11 20.32 -2.51
N ASN A 820 17.78 19.92 -1.28
CA ASN A 820 18.80 19.50 -0.30
C ASN A 820 19.62 18.28 -0.76
N LEU A 821 19.03 17.34 -1.50
CA LEU A 821 19.76 16.20 -2.07
C LEU A 821 20.61 16.61 -3.28
N LEU A 822 20.11 17.46 -4.18
CA LEU A 822 20.90 17.99 -5.30
C LEU A 822 22.09 18.85 -4.82
N LYS A 823 21.89 19.65 -3.78
CA LYS A 823 22.94 20.40 -3.08
C LYS A 823 23.98 19.45 -2.50
N ALA A 824 23.57 18.47 -1.69
CA ALA A 824 24.48 17.49 -1.09
C ALA A 824 25.28 16.70 -2.13
N ALA A 825 24.66 16.31 -3.24
CA ALA A 825 25.32 15.67 -4.38
C ALA A 825 26.39 16.54 -5.06
N SER A 826 26.42 17.86 -4.82
CA SER A 826 27.31 18.81 -5.51
C SER A 826 28.50 19.30 -4.68
N ASN A 827 28.66 18.79 -3.44
CA ASN A 827 29.64 19.31 -2.47
C ASN A 827 31.10 19.18 -2.95
N ASP A 828 31.47 18.09 -3.62
CA ASP A 828 32.86 17.76 -4.00
C ASP A 828 33.38 18.55 -5.22
N ASN A 829 32.92 19.80 -5.41
CA ASN A 829 33.09 20.62 -6.62
C ASN A 829 32.49 20.02 -7.90
N VAL A 830 31.75 18.92 -7.80
CA VAL A 830 31.05 18.30 -8.93
C VAL A 830 29.76 19.08 -9.25
N VAL A 831 29.51 19.26 -10.54
CA VAL A 831 28.33 19.95 -11.06
C VAL A 831 27.25 18.92 -11.33
N VAL A 832 26.12 19.02 -10.63
CA VAL A 832 24.97 18.11 -10.74
C VAL A 832 23.75 18.91 -11.18
N ALA A 833 22.96 18.37 -12.10
CA ALA A 833 21.81 19.05 -12.68
C ALA A 833 20.57 18.16 -12.76
N THR A 834 19.40 18.79 -12.68
CA THR A 834 18.13 18.22 -13.16
C THR A 834 17.73 18.95 -14.44
N GLY A 835 17.19 18.23 -15.42
CA GLY A 835 16.90 18.79 -16.74
C GLY A 835 16.14 17.81 -17.65
N MET A 836 15.93 18.22 -18.90
CA MET A 836 15.21 17.42 -19.89
C MET A 836 16.19 16.66 -20.80
N LEU A 837 15.95 15.37 -21.02
CA LEU A 837 16.63 14.54 -22.02
C LEU A 837 15.67 14.20 -23.15
N ASN A 838 16.07 14.44 -24.40
CA ASN A 838 15.28 14.06 -25.58
C ASN A 838 15.49 12.58 -25.94
N VAL A 839 14.58 11.70 -25.48
CA VAL A 839 14.58 10.25 -25.78
C VAL A 839 13.41 9.95 -26.71
N ALA A 840 13.67 9.81 -28.02
CA ALA A 840 12.61 9.66 -29.02
C ALA A 840 11.60 8.55 -28.62
N PRO A 841 10.29 8.83 -28.57
CA PRO A 841 9.59 9.99 -29.14
C PRO A 841 9.27 11.15 -28.17
N ARG A 842 9.86 11.24 -26.96
CA ARG A 842 9.50 12.28 -25.96
C ARG A 842 10.68 12.84 -25.18
N ALA A 843 10.57 14.10 -24.74
CA ALA A 843 11.45 14.63 -23.70
C ALA A 843 11.07 14.04 -22.33
N VAL A 844 12.06 13.61 -21.54
CA VAL A 844 11.89 13.10 -20.17
C VAL A 844 12.68 13.95 -19.19
N GLU A 845 12.12 14.23 -18.02
CA GLU A 845 12.88 14.86 -16.92
C GLU A 845 13.84 13.83 -16.30
N GLY A 846 15.07 14.25 -16.00
CA GLY A 846 16.11 13.38 -15.45
C GLY A 846 17.25 14.16 -14.79
N ALA A 847 18.20 13.42 -14.21
CA ALA A 847 19.35 13.96 -13.50
C ALA A 847 20.66 13.61 -14.20
N ALA A 848 21.64 14.53 -14.13
CA ALA A 848 22.95 14.36 -14.77
C ALA A 848 24.09 15.02 -13.99
N VAL A 849 25.32 14.54 -14.24
CA VAL A 849 26.58 15.10 -13.74
C VAL A 849 27.44 15.56 -14.91
N LEU A 850 28.01 16.76 -14.81
CA LEU A 850 28.97 17.27 -15.81
C LEU A 850 30.38 16.81 -15.44
N LYS A 851 31.01 16.03 -16.32
CA LYS A 851 32.40 15.56 -16.18
C LYS A 851 33.12 15.68 -17.52
N ASN A 852 34.35 16.20 -17.53
CA ASN A 852 35.17 16.37 -18.74
C ASN A 852 34.45 17.13 -19.89
N GLY A 853 33.54 18.06 -19.56
CA GLY A 853 32.74 18.80 -20.55
C GLY A 853 31.53 18.06 -21.11
N GLN A 854 31.23 16.85 -20.63
CA GLN A 854 30.09 16.03 -21.07
C GLN A 854 29.14 15.71 -19.91
N TRP A 855 27.84 15.65 -20.19
CA TRP A 855 26.82 15.22 -19.23
C TRP A 855 26.71 13.70 -19.21
N TYR A 856 26.71 13.11 -18.03
CA TYR A 856 26.44 11.68 -17.78
C TYR A 856 25.22 11.57 -16.89
N ALA A 857 24.39 10.54 -17.05
CA ALA A 857 23.19 10.37 -16.24
C ALA A 857 23.54 10.14 -14.75
N PHE A 858 22.66 10.54 -13.83
CA PHE A 858 22.86 10.42 -12.39
C PHE A 858 21.81 9.51 -11.74
N ASP A 859 22.28 8.49 -11.02
CA ASP A 859 21.49 7.61 -10.18
C ASP A 859 21.41 8.20 -8.78
N VAL A 860 20.20 8.53 -8.34
CA VAL A 860 19.92 9.22 -7.07
C VAL A 860 19.87 8.23 -5.89
N ASP A 861 19.56 6.96 -6.14
CA ASP A 861 19.51 5.92 -5.10
C ASP A 861 20.93 5.43 -4.76
N ARG A 862 21.79 5.31 -5.77
CA ARG A 862 23.24 5.01 -5.61
C ARG A 862 24.11 6.25 -5.37
N MET A 863 23.59 7.45 -5.62
CA MET A 863 24.32 8.73 -5.63
C MET A 863 25.58 8.69 -6.52
N CYS A 864 25.46 8.15 -7.73
CA CYS A 864 26.57 8.00 -8.67
C CYS A 864 26.17 8.31 -10.12
N ALA A 865 27.12 8.79 -10.93
CA ALA A 865 26.91 8.93 -12.38
C ALA A 865 27.05 7.59 -13.11
N TYR A 866 26.34 7.38 -14.21
CA TYR A 866 26.33 6.13 -14.99
C TYR A 866 26.23 6.37 -16.51
N GLY A 867 26.43 5.28 -17.27
CA GLY A 867 26.27 5.26 -18.72
C GLY A 867 27.34 6.01 -19.52
N GLY A 868 27.10 6.11 -20.83
CA GLY A 868 27.87 6.98 -21.72
C GLY A 868 27.37 8.44 -21.72
N PRO A 869 28.00 9.33 -22.49
CA PRO A 869 27.60 10.74 -22.57
C PRO A 869 26.17 10.92 -23.10
N LEU A 870 25.36 11.69 -22.37
CA LEU A 870 23.99 12.04 -22.75
C LEU A 870 23.96 12.94 -23.98
N ARG A 871 23.20 12.53 -25.00
CA ARG A 871 22.92 13.33 -26.19
C ARG A 871 21.63 14.12 -25.99
N GLY A 872 21.68 15.45 -26.17
CA GLY A 872 20.48 16.29 -26.06
C GLY A 872 19.90 16.38 -24.64
N PHE A 873 20.76 16.42 -23.61
CA PHE A 873 20.37 16.81 -22.26
C PHE A 873 20.46 18.34 -22.08
N THR A 874 19.37 18.94 -21.63
CA THR A 874 19.24 20.38 -21.38
C THR A 874 19.04 20.60 -19.87
N PRO A 875 20.06 21.10 -19.13
CA PRO A 875 19.93 21.36 -17.70
C PRO A 875 18.94 22.50 -17.41
N ALA A 876 18.05 22.28 -16.44
CA ALA A 876 17.03 23.25 -16.00
C ALA A 876 17.27 23.78 -14.56
N THR A 877 17.97 23.02 -13.72
CA THR A 877 18.46 23.49 -12.42
C THR A 877 19.79 22.83 -12.11
N VAL A 878 20.78 23.60 -11.66
CA VAL A 878 22.16 23.14 -11.43
C VAL A 878 22.60 23.46 -10.01
N ALA A 879 23.27 22.50 -9.38
CA ALA A 879 23.99 22.67 -8.11
C ALA A 879 25.49 22.52 -8.30
N THR A 880 26.25 23.31 -7.55
CA THR A 880 27.71 23.20 -7.42
C THR A 880 28.13 23.69 -6.03
N LYS A 881 29.10 23.01 -5.40
CA LYS A 881 29.64 23.35 -4.06
C LYS A 881 28.56 23.49 -2.96
N GLY A 882 27.52 22.66 -3.01
CA GLY A 882 26.43 22.67 -2.03
C GLY A 882 25.35 23.73 -2.25
N GLN A 883 25.43 24.51 -3.34
CA GLN A 883 24.51 25.63 -3.62
C GLN A 883 23.84 25.47 -4.99
N ILE A 884 22.57 25.88 -5.08
CA ILE A 884 21.90 26.07 -6.38
C ILE A 884 22.48 27.32 -7.02
N ASN A 885 22.91 27.21 -8.27
CA ASN A 885 23.61 28.27 -8.97
C ASN A 885 22.91 28.53 -10.31
N GLN A 886 21.89 29.39 -10.31
CA GLN A 886 21.17 29.74 -11.54
C GLN A 886 22.05 30.55 -12.51
N SER A 887 22.92 31.42 -12.01
CA SER A 887 23.90 32.12 -12.83
C SER A 887 25.00 31.20 -13.40
N PHE A 888 25.17 29.97 -12.89
CA PHE A 888 25.99 28.95 -13.55
C PHE A 888 25.35 28.43 -14.84
N ILE A 889 24.02 28.42 -14.98
CA ILE A 889 23.37 28.01 -16.24
C ILE A 889 23.70 29.04 -17.33
N ASP A 890 23.48 30.33 -17.03
CA ASP A 890 23.88 31.45 -17.90
C ASP A 890 25.39 31.43 -18.20
N TRP A 891 26.23 31.27 -17.18
CA TRP A 891 27.68 31.20 -17.34
C TRP A 891 28.11 29.99 -18.17
N LEU A 892 27.46 28.83 -18.03
CA LEU A 892 27.81 27.62 -18.78
C LEU A 892 27.45 27.80 -20.25
N TYR A 893 26.24 28.29 -20.56
CA TYR A 893 25.86 28.59 -21.94
C TYR A 893 26.74 29.69 -22.54
N ARG A 894 27.05 30.77 -21.79
CA ARG A 894 27.96 31.84 -22.24
C ARG A 894 29.40 31.37 -22.39
N ARG A 895 29.90 30.43 -21.57
CA ARG A 895 31.25 29.85 -21.69
C ARG A 895 31.36 28.80 -22.80
N LEU A 896 30.23 28.17 -23.17
CA LEU A 896 30.11 27.36 -24.38
C LEU A 896 29.92 28.22 -25.66
N ALA A 897 29.60 29.51 -25.52
CA ALA A 897 29.38 30.46 -26.62
C ALA A 897 30.53 31.44 -26.88
N GLY A 898 31.17 32.00 -25.84
CA GLY A 898 32.41 32.80 -25.93
C GLY A 898 32.50 34.11 -25.13
N ASP A 899 31.42 34.59 -24.49
CA ASP A 899 31.28 36.02 -24.09
C ASP A 899 31.56 36.36 -22.60
N GLU A 900 31.77 37.65 -22.31
CA GLU A 900 32.31 38.18 -21.03
C GLU A 900 31.46 39.31 -20.38
N VAL A 901 31.38 39.34 -19.02
CA VAL A 901 30.95 40.49 -18.16
C VAL A 901 29.44 40.90 -18.25
N PRO A 902 28.79 41.61 -17.28
CA PRO A 902 29.09 41.94 -15.87
C PRO A 902 28.13 41.29 -14.82
N THR A 903 28.28 41.65 -13.54
CA THR A 903 27.46 41.23 -12.37
C THR A 903 26.68 42.39 -11.74
N THR A 904 25.42 42.16 -11.31
CA THR A 904 24.83 42.54 -9.98
C THR A 904 23.30 42.41 -9.94
N ALA A 905 22.75 41.50 -9.13
CA ALA A 905 21.43 41.56 -8.48
C ALA A 905 21.27 40.35 -7.51
N SER A 906 20.30 40.37 -6.58
CA SER A 906 19.99 39.23 -5.69
C SER A 906 18.48 39.00 -5.60
N PRO A 907 17.98 37.74 -5.65
CA PRO A 907 16.54 37.45 -5.76
C PRO A 907 15.81 37.29 -4.41
N THR A 908 14.48 37.32 -4.47
CA THR A 908 13.54 37.03 -3.36
C THR A 908 12.60 35.89 -3.72
N VAL A 909 12.01 35.21 -2.72
CA VAL A 909 11.25 33.95 -2.90
C VAL A 909 9.97 34.13 -3.75
N LEU A 910 9.36 35.32 -3.72
CA LEU A 910 8.38 35.76 -4.71
C LEU A 910 8.68 37.22 -5.09
N GLY A 911 8.96 37.45 -6.38
CA GLY A 911 9.32 38.75 -6.94
C GLY A 911 10.81 38.86 -7.31
N GLN A 912 11.21 39.35 -8.48
CA GLN A 912 10.47 39.97 -9.60
C GLN A 912 10.92 39.28 -10.91
N TYR A 913 10.22 39.27 -12.06
CA TYR A 913 9.16 40.09 -12.68
C TYR A 913 8.45 39.12 -13.66
N VAL A 914 7.10 39.02 -13.81
CA VAL A 914 6.27 39.88 -14.70
C VAL A 914 4.77 40.05 -14.29
N PRO A 915 4.37 40.36 -13.03
CA PRO A 915 2.93 40.57 -12.73
C PRO A 915 2.28 41.70 -13.54
N LYS A 916 2.93 42.88 -13.61
CA LYS A 916 2.36 44.09 -14.24
C LYS A 916 2.20 44.03 -15.76
N ALA A 917 3.08 43.33 -16.48
CA ALA A 917 2.89 43.18 -17.93
C ALA A 917 1.91 42.05 -18.28
N PHE A 918 1.75 41.04 -17.40
CA PHE A 918 0.68 40.06 -17.52
C PHE A 918 -0.68 40.70 -17.25
N GLU A 919 -0.81 41.52 -16.20
CA GLU A 919 -1.99 42.36 -15.93
C GLU A 919 -2.31 43.27 -17.13
N ALA A 920 -1.33 44.01 -17.66
CA ALA A 920 -1.52 44.87 -18.84
C ALA A 920 -1.88 44.07 -20.12
N ALA A 921 -1.43 42.83 -20.26
CA ALA A 921 -1.81 41.94 -21.35
C ALA A 921 -3.25 41.44 -21.21
N LEU A 922 -3.66 41.00 -20.01
CA LEU A 922 -5.05 40.64 -19.71
C LEU A 922 -6.00 41.82 -19.98
N GLU A 923 -5.68 43.01 -19.45
CA GLU A 923 -6.49 44.22 -19.66
C GLU A 923 -6.48 44.73 -21.10
N THR A 924 -5.48 44.36 -21.90
CA THR A 924 -5.48 44.63 -23.36
C THR A 924 -6.32 43.60 -24.12
N ALA A 925 -6.27 42.32 -23.74
CA ALA A 925 -7.07 41.26 -24.35
C ALA A 925 -8.57 41.34 -23.97
N ARG A 926 -8.90 41.89 -22.80
CA ARG A 926 -10.28 42.05 -22.29
C ARG A 926 -11.00 43.31 -22.75
N ARG A 927 -10.38 44.17 -23.56
CA ARG A 927 -11.04 45.37 -24.14
C ARG A 927 -12.23 44.96 -25.01
N PRO A 928 -13.30 45.77 -25.12
CA PRO A 928 -14.53 45.38 -25.84
C PRO A 928 -14.33 44.82 -27.26
N ASN A 929 -13.34 45.32 -28.01
CA ASN A 929 -13.04 44.86 -29.37
C ASN A 929 -12.29 43.51 -29.43
N ASN A 930 -11.66 43.11 -28.32
CA ASN A 930 -10.82 41.91 -28.19
C ASN A 930 -11.47 40.82 -27.32
N LEU A 931 -12.45 41.22 -26.49
CA LEU A 931 -13.05 40.42 -25.42
C LEU A 931 -13.61 39.08 -25.92
N LYS A 932 -14.29 39.07 -27.07
CA LYS A 932 -14.88 37.86 -27.66
C LYS A 932 -13.82 36.77 -27.93
N ASP A 933 -12.66 37.17 -28.43
CA ASP A 933 -11.59 36.24 -28.80
C ASP A 933 -10.84 35.76 -27.55
N PHE A 934 -10.65 36.66 -26.56
CA PHE A 934 -10.18 36.29 -25.23
C PHE A 934 -11.12 35.31 -24.52
N GLU A 935 -12.44 35.54 -24.55
CA GLU A 935 -13.44 34.64 -23.97
C GLU A 935 -13.48 33.29 -24.70
N PHE A 936 -13.35 33.28 -26.03
CA PHE A 936 -13.27 32.06 -26.81
C PHE A 936 -12.05 31.22 -26.42
N GLY A 937 -10.85 31.82 -26.35
CA GLY A 937 -9.63 31.15 -25.90
C GLY A 937 -9.68 30.73 -24.42
N TYR A 938 -10.28 31.54 -23.55
CA TYR A 938 -10.43 31.21 -22.14
C TYR A 938 -11.39 30.04 -21.89
N ALA A 939 -12.44 29.89 -22.71
CA ALA A 939 -13.41 28.80 -22.57
C ALA A 939 -13.05 27.52 -23.37
N HIS A 940 -12.51 27.68 -24.59
CA HIS A 940 -12.32 26.59 -25.57
C HIS A 940 -10.87 26.46 -26.06
N GLY A 941 -9.97 27.31 -25.58
CA GLY A 941 -8.58 27.37 -26.04
C GLY A 941 -7.77 26.13 -25.67
N HIS A 942 -6.78 25.87 -26.52
CA HIS A 942 -5.90 24.72 -26.46
C HIS A 942 -4.46 25.21 -26.20
N PRO A 943 -3.96 25.14 -24.95
CA PRO A 943 -2.64 25.67 -24.60
C PRO A 943 -1.51 25.14 -25.49
N GLU A 944 -1.58 23.87 -25.89
CA GLU A 944 -0.65 23.22 -26.82
C GLU A 944 -0.59 23.82 -28.24
N LYS A 945 -1.49 24.74 -28.59
CA LYS A 945 -1.47 25.49 -29.86
C LYS A 945 -0.90 26.91 -29.72
N VAL A 946 -0.75 27.42 -28.49
CA VAL A 946 -0.27 28.78 -28.24
C VAL A 946 1.24 28.87 -28.56
N PRO A 947 1.69 29.80 -29.42
CA PRO A 947 3.09 29.91 -29.81
C PRO A 947 4.03 30.08 -28.61
N GLY A 948 4.94 29.11 -28.42
CA GLY A 948 5.92 29.11 -27.34
C GLY A 948 5.49 28.44 -26.02
N TYR A 949 4.25 27.94 -25.92
CA TYR A 949 3.78 27.23 -24.72
C TYR A 949 4.43 25.84 -24.58
N SER A 950 4.72 25.44 -23.33
CA SER A 950 4.99 24.05 -22.96
C SER A 950 4.18 23.67 -21.73
N SER A 951 3.69 22.43 -21.68
CA SER A 951 3.02 21.87 -20.50
C SER A 951 3.94 21.67 -19.29
N SER A 952 5.26 21.83 -19.47
CA SER A 952 6.25 21.85 -18.39
C SER A 952 6.41 23.22 -17.72
N MET A 953 5.77 24.28 -18.24
CA MET A 953 6.01 25.65 -17.77
C MET A 953 5.54 25.87 -16.33
N ASN A 954 6.36 26.61 -15.58
CA ASN A 954 6.01 27.11 -14.26
C ASN A 954 5.19 28.41 -14.36
N MET A 955 4.63 28.85 -13.22
CA MET A 955 3.76 30.03 -13.14
C MET A 955 4.36 31.28 -13.77
N LEU A 956 5.66 31.53 -13.53
CA LEU A 956 6.37 32.70 -14.04
C LEU A 956 6.57 32.62 -15.56
N GLU A 957 6.86 31.43 -16.09
CA GLU A 957 7.01 31.19 -17.53
C GLU A 957 5.69 31.41 -18.27
N LEU A 958 4.56 30.92 -17.73
CA LEU A 958 3.25 31.17 -18.32
C LEU A 958 2.85 32.66 -18.28
N GLN A 959 3.08 33.36 -17.17
CA GLN A 959 2.83 34.80 -17.07
C GLN A 959 3.73 35.59 -18.02
N THR A 960 5.01 35.21 -18.14
CA THR A 960 5.97 35.81 -19.08
C THR A 960 5.55 35.58 -20.53
N LEU A 961 5.04 34.38 -20.86
CA LEU A 961 4.54 34.05 -22.18
C LEU A 961 3.26 34.84 -22.51
N ALA A 962 2.28 34.85 -21.61
CA ALA A 962 1.05 35.62 -21.76
C ALA A 962 1.27 37.15 -21.81
N SER A 963 2.44 37.63 -21.37
CA SER A 963 2.86 39.04 -21.51
C SER A 963 3.47 39.38 -22.88
N GLN A 964 3.66 38.42 -23.78
CA GLN A 964 4.34 38.65 -25.05
C GLN A 964 3.46 39.38 -26.08
N ARG A 965 3.99 40.47 -26.64
CA ARG A 965 3.29 41.33 -27.62
C ARG A 965 2.94 40.67 -28.96
N PHE A 966 3.40 39.44 -29.20
CA PHE A 966 3.11 38.69 -30.42
C PHE A 966 1.91 37.73 -30.29
N LEU A 967 1.37 37.53 -29.09
CA LEU A 967 0.20 36.68 -28.85
C LEU A 967 -1.12 37.43 -29.10
N GLY A 968 -2.11 36.74 -29.66
CA GLY A 968 -3.46 37.27 -29.85
C GLY A 968 -4.29 37.26 -28.56
N PRO A 969 -5.46 37.94 -28.53
CA PRO A 969 -6.36 37.86 -27.38
C PRO A 969 -6.81 36.43 -27.04
N GLU A 970 -7.00 35.58 -28.06
CA GLU A 970 -7.33 34.15 -27.90
C GLU A 970 -6.20 33.36 -27.23
N ASP A 971 -4.94 33.57 -27.63
CA ASP A 971 -3.76 32.98 -26.97
C ASP A 971 -3.67 33.41 -25.51
N VAL A 972 -3.84 34.71 -25.24
CA VAL A 972 -3.80 35.29 -23.88
C VAL A 972 -4.96 34.75 -23.02
N GLY A 973 -6.15 34.55 -23.59
CA GLY A 973 -7.28 33.88 -22.93
C GLY A 973 -6.99 32.42 -22.60
N THR A 974 -6.41 31.70 -23.57
CA THR A 974 -6.00 30.29 -23.42
C THR A 974 -4.97 30.13 -22.30
N LEU A 975 -3.93 30.97 -22.28
CA LEU A 975 -2.92 30.97 -21.22
C LEU A 975 -3.50 31.42 -19.87
N ALA A 976 -4.41 32.41 -19.84
CA ALA A 976 -5.07 32.82 -18.61
C ALA A 976 -5.84 31.65 -17.96
N LYS A 977 -6.57 30.84 -18.73
CA LYS A 977 -7.25 29.64 -18.20
C LYS A 977 -6.28 28.58 -17.69
N GLN A 978 -5.10 28.45 -18.33
CA GLN A 978 -4.08 27.51 -17.88
C GLN A 978 -3.35 27.99 -16.61
N ILE A 979 -3.08 29.29 -16.50
CA ILE A 979 -2.53 29.95 -15.30
C ILE A 979 -3.48 29.78 -14.10
N GLU A 980 -4.79 29.97 -14.32
CA GLU A 980 -5.83 29.70 -13.32
C GLU A 980 -5.80 28.23 -12.85
N ARG A 981 -5.86 27.27 -13.79
CA ARG A 981 -5.78 25.83 -13.46
C ARG A 981 -4.54 25.48 -12.64
N GLN A 982 -3.39 26.07 -12.95
CA GLN A 982 -2.14 25.83 -12.24
C GLN A 982 -2.10 26.50 -10.86
N LYS A 983 -2.67 27.72 -10.69
CA LYS A 983 -2.89 28.34 -9.37
C LYS A 983 -3.79 27.47 -8.50
N VAL A 984 -4.93 27.01 -9.02
CA VAL A 984 -5.88 26.14 -8.31
C VAL A 984 -5.23 24.83 -7.88
N LYS A 985 -4.48 24.15 -8.77
CA LYS A 985 -3.79 22.91 -8.43
C LYS A 985 -2.73 23.11 -7.34
N LEU A 986 -1.84 24.09 -7.51
CA LEU A 986 -0.78 24.39 -6.52
C LEU A 986 -1.38 24.70 -5.13
N THR A 987 -2.54 25.35 -5.12
CA THR A 987 -3.31 25.64 -3.90
C THR A 987 -3.85 24.37 -3.24
N GLN A 988 -4.40 23.43 -4.01
CA GLN A 988 -4.90 22.14 -3.49
C GLN A 988 -3.76 21.29 -2.91
N ASP A 989 -2.65 21.17 -3.64
CA ASP A 989 -1.46 20.42 -3.22
C ASP A 989 -0.86 21.01 -1.92
N GLY A 990 -0.77 22.35 -1.81
CA GLY A 990 -0.33 23.04 -0.61
C GLY A 990 -1.29 22.92 0.58
N PHE A 991 -2.60 23.03 0.34
CA PHE A 991 -3.62 22.91 1.40
C PHE A 991 -3.61 21.53 2.06
N MET A 992 -3.45 20.45 1.28
CA MET A 992 -3.35 19.08 1.82
C MET A 992 -2.19 18.92 2.81
N LEU A 993 -1.05 19.57 2.54
CA LEU A 993 0.13 19.54 3.40
C LEU A 993 -0.07 20.40 4.66
N PHE A 994 -0.68 21.58 4.53
CA PHE A 994 -1.09 22.42 5.66
C PHE A 994 -2.09 21.71 6.58
N GLN A 995 -3.16 21.14 6.03
CA GLN A 995 -4.16 20.40 6.78
C GLN A 995 -3.55 19.24 7.58
N ARG A 996 -2.62 18.48 6.96
CA ARG A 996 -1.88 17.40 7.63
C ARG A 996 -1.10 17.91 8.84
N ASP A 997 -0.40 19.03 8.71
CA ASP A 997 0.39 19.58 9.82
C ASP A 997 -0.48 20.11 10.97
N ILE A 998 -1.61 20.78 10.67
CA ILE A 998 -2.56 21.21 11.70
C ILE A 998 -3.21 20.00 12.39
N GLN A 999 -3.63 18.97 11.65
CA GLN A 999 -4.16 17.73 12.22
C GLN A 999 -3.12 16.99 13.07
N ALA A 1000 -1.85 16.98 12.65
CA ALA A 1000 -0.73 16.43 13.42
C ALA A 1000 -0.31 17.27 14.64
N ALA A 1001 -0.89 18.46 14.81
CA ALA A 1001 -0.85 19.24 16.05
C ALA A 1001 -2.11 19.07 16.93
N GLY A 1002 -3.14 18.37 16.45
CA GLY A 1002 -4.43 18.23 17.14
C GLY A 1002 -5.41 19.37 16.86
N GLY A 1003 -5.24 20.12 15.77
CA GLY A 1003 -6.16 21.16 15.32
C GLY A 1003 -7.12 20.70 14.20
N THR A 1004 -8.13 21.53 13.94
CA THR A 1004 -9.04 21.43 12.79
C THR A 1004 -8.79 22.59 11.82
N VAL A 1005 -9.20 22.47 10.55
CA VAL A 1005 -9.00 23.53 9.53
C VAL A 1005 -10.29 23.78 8.75
N THR A 1006 -10.67 25.05 8.63
CA THR A 1006 -11.64 25.52 7.63
C THR A 1006 -10.86 26.01 6.39
N PRO A 1007 -10.98 25.36 5.21
CA PRO A 1007 -10.30 25.81 4.00
C PRO A 1007 -10.80 27.17 3.56
N MET A 1008 -9.87 28.09 3.30
CA MET A 1008 -10.11 29.33 2.53
C MET A 1008 -8.76 29.84 2.02
N PRO A 1009 -8.28 29.32 0.87
CA PRO A 1009 -7.02 29.76 0.28
C PRO A 1009 -7.23 30.92 -0.71
N GLN A 1010 -6.50 32.01 -0.52
CA GLN A 1010 -6.64 33.25 -1.29
C GLN A 1010 -6.38 33.03 -2.78
N GLU A 1011 -5.43 32.17 -3.16
CA GLU A 1011 -5.10 31.94 -4.57
C GLU A 1011 -6.25 31.25 -5.35
N LEU A 1012 -7.11 30.48 -4.67
CA LEU A 1012 -8.33 29.96 -5.28
C LEU A 1012 -9.33 31.09 -5.55
N TYR A 1013 -9.55 31.98 -4.58
CA TYR A 1013 -10.39 33.18 -4.75
C TYR A 1013 -9.85 34.10 -5.84
N LEU A 1014 -8.57 34.48 -5.77
CA LEU A 1014 -7.89 35.37 -6.73
C LEU A 1014 -7.85 34.77 -8.13
N SER A 1015 -7.75 33.44 -8.29
CA SER A 1015 -7.84 32.80 -9.61
C SER A 1015 -9.14 33.13 -10.35
N GLN A 1016 -10.26 33.30 -9.63
CA GLN A 1016 -11.58 33.56 -10.19
C GLN A 1016 -11.93 35.06 -10.27
N VAL A 1017 -11.36 35.90 -9.39
CA VAL A 1017 -11.72 37.33 -9.31
C VAL A 1017 -10.65 38.28 -9.89
N ARG A 1018 -9.36 38.04 -9.63
CA ARG A 1018 -8.24 38.95 -9.95
C ARG A 1018 -6.96 38.15 -10.23
N LEU A 1019 -6.96 37.39 -11.34
CA LEU A 1019 -5.96 36.36 -11.66
C LEU A 1019 -4.49 36.81 -11.57
N ALA A 1020 -4.19 38.05 -11.99
CA ALA A 1020 -2.86 38.65 -11.98
C ALA A 1020 -2.41 39.22 -10.62
N SER A 1021 -3.25 39.15 -9.58
CA SER A 1021 -2.91 39.62 -8.24
C SER A 1021 -1.70 38.89 -7.66
N GLU A 1022 -0.85 39.65 -6.96
CA GLU A 1022 0.30 39.17 -6.17
C GLU A 1022 -0.13 38.61 -4.79
N GLY A 1023 -1.41 38.77 -4.41
CA GLY A 1023 -2.00 38.33 -3.14
C GLY A 1023 -2.89 39.42 -2.53
N GLU A 1024 -3.86 39.05 -1.69
CA GLU A 1024 -4.72 40.01 -0.95
C GLU A 1024 -4.64 39.84 0.60
N CYS A 1025 -3.67 39.05 1.05
CA CYS A 1025 -3.44 38.59 2.42
C CYS A 1025 -3.67 39.64 3.53
N ALA A 1026 -3.14 40.87 3.40
CA ALA A 1026 -3.23 41.90 4.43
C ALA A 1026 -4.66 42.41 4.70
N GLY A 1027 -5.47 42.58 3.64
CA GLY A 1027 -6.90 42.93 3.75
C GLY A 1027 -7.74 41.75 4.19
N ILE A 1028 -7.44 40.54 3.69
CA ILE A 1028 -8.10 39.30 4.10
C ILE A 1028 -7.91 39.03 5.60
N ALA A 1029 -6.68 39.14 6.10
CA ALA A 1029 -6.35 38.93 7.50
C ALA A 1029 -7.02 39.97 8.42
N ASN A 1030 -6.94 41.27 8.10
CA ASN A 1030 -7.61 42.29 8.92
C ASN A 1030 -9.15 42.16 8.90
N THR A 1031 -9.76 41.72 7.79
CA THR A 1031 -11.21 41.51 7.71
C THR A 1031 -11.64 40.26 8.50
N LEU A 1032 -10.88 39.16 8.42
CA LEU A 1032 -11.15 37.97 9.23
C LEU A 1032 -10.96 38.25 10.73
N ALA A 1033 -9.98 39.05 11.13
CA ALA A 1033 -9.79 39.45 12.53
C ALA A 1033 -11.00 40.22 13.09
N LEU A 1034 -11.66 41.05 12.27
CA LEU A 1034 -12.92 41.72 12.61
C LEU A 1034 -14.09 40.72 12.72
N ALA A 1035 -14.17 39.75 11.79
CA ALA A 1035 -15.20 38.71 11.79
C ALA A 1035 -15.08 37.78 13.02
N LEU A 1036 -13.87 37.30 13.34
CA LEU A 1036 -13.57 36.46 14.51
C LEU A 1036 -13.94 37.13 15.84
N ARG A 1037 -13.76 38.46 15.95
CA ARG A 1037 -14.17 39.26 17.10
C ARG A 1037 -15.70 39.43 17.22
N SER A 1038 -16.42 39.29 16.11
CA SER A 1038 -17.88 39.44 16.04
C SER A 1038 -18.63 38.10 16.12
N GLY A 1039 -17.96 36.98 15.80
CA GLY A 1039 -18.55 35.64 15.67
C GLY A 1039 -18.88 35.26 14.23
N ASP A 1040 -18.58 36.13 13.27
CA ASP A 1040 -19.00 36.04 11.87
C ASP A 1040 -17.98 35.32 10.97
N GLU A 1041 -16.97 34.62 11.52
CA GLU A 1041 -15.89 34.06 10.69
C GLU A 1041 -16.39 33.13 9.58
N ASN A 1042 -17.44 32.35 9.84
CA ASN A 1042 -18.04 31.46 8.84
C ASN A 1042 -18.78 32.25 7.75
N THR A 1043 -19.38 33.40 8.08
CA THR A 1043 -20.03 34.31 7.12
C THR A 1043 -18.99 34.92 6.19
N TYR A 1044 -17.90 35.46 6.74
CA TYR A 1044 -16.83 36.06 5.93
C TYR A 1044 -16.14 35.03 5.02
N LEU A 1045 -15.75 33.87 5.55
CA LEU A 1045 -15.11 32.82 4.75
C LEU A 1045 -16.08 32.25 3.69
N GLY A 1046 -17.37 32.14 4.00
CA GLY A 1046 -18.41 31.78 3.02
C GLY A 1046 -18.61 32.82 1.92
N ASN A 1047 -18.52 34.12 2.25
CA ASN A 1047 -18.59 35.21 1.28
C ASN A 1047 -17.44 35.15 0.26
N MET A 1048 -16.22 34.78 0.67
CA MET A 1048 -15.09 34.61 -0.25
C MET A 1048 -15.40 33.59 -1.35
N PHE A 1049 -16.00 32.43 -0.99
CA PHE A 1049 -16.40 31.42 -1.97
C PHE A 1049 -17.58 31.86 -2.85
N LYS A 1050 -18.58 32.54 -2.29
CA LYS A 1050 -19.70 33.12 -3.07
C LYS A 1050 -19.20 34.16 -4.09
N ALA A 1051 -18.28 35.02 -3.67
CA ALA A 1051 -17.68 36.05 -4.52
C ALA A 1051 -16.83 35.45 -5.64
N ALA A 1052 -16.07 34.38 -5.38
CA ALA A 1052 -15.36 33.63 -6.41
C ALA A 1052 -16.32 32.97 -7.42
N ALA A 1053 -17.39 32.33 -6.94
CA ALA A 1053 -18.35 31.61 -7.79
C ALA A 1053 -19.26 32.52 -8.64
N ALA A 1054 -19.50 33.76 -8.22
CA ALA A 1054 -20.42 34.70 -8.87
C ALA A 1054 -19.83 36.11 -9.02
N SER A 1055 -18.56 36.23 -9.40
CA SER A 1055 -17.76 37.47 -9.35
C SER A 1055 -18.34 38.70 -10.05
N GLN A 1056 -19.27 38.50 -11.01
CA GLN A 1056 -19.95 39.59 -11.74
C GLN A 1056 -21.29 40.02 -11.12
N ALA A 1057 -21.82 39.31 -10.12
CA ALA A 1057 -23.05 39.71 -9.42
C ALA A 1057 -22.81 41.01 -8.63
N PRO A 1058 -23.75 41.99 -8.60
CA PRO A 1058 -23.47 43.31 -8.03
C PRO A 1058 -22.94 43.32 -6.59
N GLY A 1059 -23.49 42.46 -5.71
CA GLY A 1059 -23.01 42.32 -4.33
C GLY A 1059 -21.63 41.67 -4.24
N ALA A 1060 -21.37 40.63 -5.04
CA ALA A 1060 -20.07 39.96 -5.13
C ALA A 1060 -18.99 40.93 -5.66
N LYS A 1061 -19.29 41.67 -6.73
CA LYS A 1061 -18.39 42.70 -7.26
C LYS A 1061 -18.09 43.78 -6.22
N GLN A 1062 -19.11 44.28 -5.52
CA GLN A 1062 -18.93 45.25 -4.44
C GLN A 1062 -18.07 44.68 -3.29
N PHE A 1063 -18.19 43.40 -2.95
CA PHE A 1063 -17.32 42.74 -1.96
C PHE A 1063 -15.87 42.63 -2.45
N ILE A 1064 -15.66 42.18 -3.69
CA ILE A 1064 -14.33 42.03 -4.31
C ILE A 1064 -13.59 43.37 -4.36
N ASP A 1065 -14.28 44.42 -4.83
CA ASP A 1065 -13.66 45.73 -4.98
C ASP A 1065 -13.37 46.40 -3.62
N ASN A 1066 -14.30 46.31 -2.65
CA ASN A 1066 -14.03 46.78 -1.27
C ASN A 1066 -12.87 46.02 -0.60
N LEU A 1067 -12.74 44.70 -0.83
CA LEU A 1067 -11.68 43.90 -0.21
C LEU A 1067 -10.31 44.24 -0.82
N HIS A 1068 -10.27 44.47 -2.12
CA HIS A 1068 -9.06 44.92 -2.81
C HIS A 1068 -8.64 46.32 -2.36
N ASP A 1069 -9.56 47.29 -2.36
CA ASP A 1069 -9.27 48.67 -1.95
C ASP A 1069 -8.80 48.72 -0.48
N PHE A 1070 -9.41 47.90 0.39
CA PHE A 1070 -8.96 47.74 1.76
C PHE A 1070 -7.58 47.07 1.84
N HIS A 1071 -7.28 46.04 1.04
CA HIS A 1071 -5.94 45.46 0.95
C HIS A 1071 -4.90 46.50 0.55
N GLN A 1072 -5.13 47.29 -0.52
CA GLN A 1072 -4.17 48.31 -0.97
C GLN A 1072 -3.90 49.39 0.09
N ALA A 1073 -4.88 49.67 0.96
CA ALA A 1073 -4.71 50.60 2.06
C ALA A 1073 -3.88 50.05 3.24
N VAL A 1074 -3.71 48.71 3.33
CA VAL A 1074 -3.12 48.02 4.50
C VAL A 1074 -2.02 47.00 4.17
N ASN A 1075 -1.57 46.89 2.91
CA ASN A 1075 -0.54 45.93 2.49
C ASN A 1075 0.91 46.39 2.72
N GLY A 1076 1.10 47.65 3.11
CA GLY A 1076 2.41 48.18 3.48
C GLY A 1076 2.93 47.58 4.78
N PHE A 1077 4.26 47.43 4.86
CA PHE A 1077 4.97 46.81 5.99
C PHE A 1077 4.66 47.44 7.36
N GLU A 1078 4.29 48.73 7.40
CA GLU A 1078 3.76 49.41 8.60
C GLU A 1078 2.23 49.48 8.63
N THR A 1079 1.55 49.69 7.48
CA THR A 1079 0.10 49.95 7.45
C THR A 1079 -0.73 48.71 7.79
N PHE A 1080 -0.20 47.50 7.56
CA PHE A 1080 -0.82 46.25 8.02
C PHE A 1080 -1.08 46.25 9.54
N HIS A 1081 -0.16 46.82 10.33
CA HIS A 1081 -0.25 46.92 11.78
C HIS A 1081 -1.09 48.12 12.27
N MET A 1082 -1.60 48.96 11.36
CA MET A 1082 -2.54 50.06 11.64
C MET A 1082 -2.08 51.01 12.77
N GLY A 1083 -0.78 51.28 12.84
CA GLY A 1083 -0.18 52.19 13.83
C GLY A 1083 -0.08 51.63 15.26
N LYS A 1084 -0.35 50.34 15.48
CA LYS A 1084 -0.07 49.67 16.77
C LYS A 1084 1.45 49.54 17.00
N PRO A 1085 1.90 49.46 18.26
CA PRO A 1085 3.26 49.04 18.58
C PRO A 1085 3.55 47.66 17.97
N VAL A 1086 4.64 47.55 17.22
CA VAL A 1086 5.05 46.31 16.56
C VAL A 1086 6.31 45.76 17.22
N ARG A 1087 6.30 44.46 17.56
CA ARG A 1087 7.43 43.72 18.13
C ARG A 1087 7.97 42.76 17.07
N GLN A 1088 9.29 42.67 16.89
CA GLN A 1088 9.90 41.57 16.13
C GLN A 1088 10.28 40.47 17.13
N ILE A 1089 9.63 39.31 17.03
CA ILE A 1089 9.77 38.19 17.98
C ILE A 1089 9.72 36.83 17.28
N PRO A 1090 10.39 35.79 17.83
CA PRO A 1090 10.33 34.44 17.30
C PRO A 1090 9.00 33.73 17.63
N TYR A 1091 8.61 32.74 16.82
CA TYR A 1091 7.30 32.09 16.95
C TYR A 1091 7.05 31.45 18.34
N GLN A 1092 8.11 31.07 19.06
CA GLN A 1092 8.03 30.52 20.41
C GLN A 1092 7.47 31.55 21.41
N GLU A 1093 7.78 32.84 21.24
CA GLU A 1093 7.23 33.92 22.07
C GLU A 1093 5.77 34.22 21.71
N ILE A 1094 5.42 34.18 20.42
CA ILE A 1094 4.03 34.30 19.95
C ILE A 1094 3.17 33.19 20.58
N ALA A 1095 3.66 31.95 20.56
CA ALA A 1095 3.00 30.81 21.19
C ALA A 1095 2.92 30.99 22.71
N ALA A 1096 4.00 31.41 23.38
CA ALA A 1096 4.01 31.62 24.83
C ALA A 1096 3.03 32.73 25.26
N GLU A 1097 2.92 33.82 24.50
CA GLU A 1097 1.97 34.91 24.76
C GLU A 1097 0.52 34.42 24.60
N LEU A 1098 0.22 33.68 23.53
CA LEU A 1098 -1.13 33.16 23.29
C LEU A 1098 -1.54 32.02 24.22
N SER A 1099 -0.58 31.24 24.76
CA SER A 1099 -0.86 30.20 25.76
C SER A 1099 -1.36 30.75 27.09
N HIS A 1100 -1.04 32.01 27.43
CA HIS A 1100 -1.41 32.65 28.70
C HIS A 1100 -2.44 33.78 28.53
N ALA A 1101 -2.91 34.03 27.30
CA ALA A 1101 -3.85 35.09 26.99
C ALA A 1101 -5.29 34.77 27.45
N ALA A 1102 -5.95 35.74 28.06
CA ALA A 1102 -7.40 35.71 28.24
C ALA A 1102 -8.10 36.01 26.90
N PRO A 1103 -9.14 35.25 26.49
CA PRO A 1103 -9.89 35.56 25.28
C PRO A 1103 -10.84 36.75 25.48
N PRO A 1104 -11.11 37.55 24.43
CA PRO A 1104 -10.53 37.47 23.09
C PRO A 1104 -9.21 38.26 22.95
N LYS A 1105 -8.20 37.64 22.32
CA LYS A 1105 -6.97 38.31 21.87
C LYS A 1105 -6.60 37.82 20.46
N THR A 1106 -6.33 38.76 19.57
CA THR A 1106 -5.89 38.50 18.19
C THR A 1106 -4.59 39.26 17.94
N LEU A 1107 -3.60 38.54 17.42
CA LEU A 1107 -2.32 39.09 16.97
C LEU A 1107 -2.28 39.13 15.44
N ARG A 1108 -1.93 40.28 14.88
CA ARG A 1108 -1.45 40.44 13.50
C ARG A 1108 -0.01 39.96 13.44
N ILE A 1109 0.32 39.10 12.48
CA ILE A 1109 1.67 38.56 12.29
C ILE A 1109 2.10 38.84 10.84
N ALA A 1110 3.27 39.43 10.65
CA ALA A 1110 3.81 39.80 9.35
C ALA A 1110 5.19 39.15 9.10
N THR A 1111 5.39 38.70 7.87
CA THR A 1111 6.65 38.19 7.31
C THR A 1111 7.35 39.33 6.53
N ARG A 1112 8.40 39.02 5.73
CA ARG A 1112 8.95 39.96 4.74
C ARG A 1112 8.05 40.18 3.49
N ASP A 1113 6.91 39.50 3.37
CA ASP A 1113 6.06 39.47 2.16
C ASP A 1113 4.60 38.99 2.35
N HIS A 1114 4.18 38.60 3.54
CA HIS A 1114 2.88 37.96 3.78
C HIS A 1114 2.29 38.33 5.15
N ALA A 1115 0.96 38.23 5.25
CA ALA A 1115 0.17 38.63 6.41
C ALA A 1115 -0.62 37.44 6.98
N LEU A 1116 -0.57 37.28 8.29
CA LEU A 1116 -1.06 36.13 9.06
C LEU A 1116 -1.79 36.59 10.32
N LEU A 1117 -2.59 35.71 10.94
CA LEU A 1117 -3.12 35.91 12.29
C LEU A 1117 -2.81 34.72 13.20
N ALA A 1118 -2.72 34.99 14.50
CA ALA A 1118 -2.92 33.97 15.54
C ALA A 1118 -3.67 34.57 16.74
N GLY A 1119 -4.37 33.76 17.52
CA GLY A 1119 -5.12 34.28 18.65
C GLY A 1119 -5.81 33.24 19.53
N VAL A 1120 -6.60 33.74 20.48
CA VAL A 1120 -7.52 32.96 21.32
C VAL A 1120 -8.84 33.72 21.45
N MET A 1121 -9.96 33.01 21.34
CA MET A 1121 -11.31 33.57 21.35
C MET A 1121 -12.26 32.67 22.14
N THR A 1122 -13.37 33.23 22.63
CA THR A 1122 -14.40 32.42 23.32
C THR A 1122 -15.38 31.83 22.30
N ARG A 1123 -15.60 30.52 22.34
CA ARG A 1123 -16.70 29.82 21.68
C ARG A 1123 -17.26 28.80 22.69
N ASP A 1124 -18.57 28.65 22.79
CA ASP A 1124 -19.26 27.73 23.71
C ASP A 1124 -18.76 27.79 25.17
N ASN A 1125 -18.55 29.02 25.66
CA ASN A 1125 -17.97 29.35 26.98
C ASN A 1125 -16.57 28.76 27.27
N LYS A 1126 -15.80 28.43 26.22
CA LYS A 1126 -14.41 27.91 26.31
C LYS A 1126 -13.45 28.74 25.46
N PRO A 1127 -12.16 28.81 25.84
CA PRO A 1127 -11.12 29.33 24.94
C PRO A 1127 -10.89 28.36 23.77
N VAL A 1128 -10.92 28.90 22.56
CA VAL A 1128 -10.49 28.24 21.33
C VAL A 1128 -9.37 29.08 20.73
N TRP A 1129 -8.21 28.45 20.52
CA TRP A 1129 -7.08 29.08 19.87
C TRP A 1129 -7.19 28.97 18.35
N PHE A 1130 -6.59 29.90 17.62
CA PHE A 1130 -6.59 29.87 16.16
C PHE A 1130 -5.26 30.34 15.55
N TYR A 1131 -5.01 29.85 14.35
CA TYR A 1131 -3.99 30.37 13.43
C TYR A 1131 -4.63 30.53 12.05
N PHE A 1132 -4.36 31.63 11.37
CA PHE A 1132 -4.88 31.88 10.02
C PHE A 1132 -3.75 32.24 9.08
N ASP A 1133 -3.68 31.47 7.99
CA ASP A 1133 -2.85 31.76 6.84
C ASP A 1133 -3.77 31.97 5.62
N PRO A 1134 -3.81 33.17 5.02
CA PRO A 1134 -4.57 33.43 3.81
C PRO A 1134 -4.26 32.47 2.66
N ASN A 1135 -3.10 31.81 2.60
CA ASN A 1135 -2.78 30.84 1.55
C ASN A 1135 -3.52 29.49 1.71
N PHE A 1136 -4.10 29.19 2.87
CA PHE A 1136 -4.71 27.88 3.16
C PHE A 1136 -6.09 27.97 3.83
N GLY A 1137 -6.22 28.77 4.89
CA GLY A 1137 -7.44 28.86 5.68
C GLY A 1137 -7.21 29.01 7.18
N LEU A 1138 -8.29 28.82 7.94
CA LEU A 1138 -8.37 29.05 9.38
C LEU A 1138 -8.22 27.74 10.15
N ALA A 1139 -7.11 27.59 10.87
CA ALA A 1139 -6.90 26.53 11.85
C ALA A 1139 -7.50 26.91 13.20
N LYS A 1140 -8.17 25.95 13.87
CA LYS A 1140 -8.70 26.09 15.25
C LYS A 1140 -8.20 24.95 16.13
N PHE A 1141 -7.89 25.24 17.39
CA PHE A 1141 -7.31 24.31 18.37
C PHE A 1141 -8.00 24.43 19.73
N ASP A 1142 -8.32 23.29 20.34
CA ASP A 1142 -9.01 23.22 21.64
C ASP A 1142 -8.07 23.34 22.85
N SER A 1143 -6.76 23.53 22.62
CA SER A 1143 -5.77 23.74 23.68
C SER A 1143 -4.57 24.59 23.24
N ALA A 1144 -3.94 25.26 24.20
CA ALA A 1144 -2.72 26.03 24.00
C ALA A 1144 -1.55 25.17 23.48
N ASP A 1145 -1.39 23.94 23.95
CA ASP A 1145 -0.33 23.04 23.47
C ASP A 1145 -0.55 22.61 22.01
N ALA A 1146 -1.80 22.33 21.61
CA ALA A 1146 -2.15 22.06 20.22
C ALA A 1146 -1.87 23.29 19.32
N MET A 1147 -2.23 24.49 19.77
CA MET A 1147 -1.89 25.74 19.08
C MET A 1147 -0.37 25.93 18.94
N LYS A 1148 0.40 25.71 20.02
CA LYS A 1148 1.86 25.85 20.01
C LYS A 1148 2.53 24.86 19.05
N ASN A 1149 2.09 23.61 19.05
CA ASN A 1149 2.52 22.60 18.07
C ASN A 1149 2.10 22.98 16.64
N GLY A 1150 0.94 23.62 16.47
CA GLY A 1150 0.46 24.17 15.21
C GLY A 1150 1.38 25.27 14.68
N LEU A 1151 1.63 26.31 15.48
CA LEU A 1151 2.54 27.41 15.12
C LEU A 1151 3.96 26.92 14.82
N GLU A 1152 4.47 25.94 15.55
CA GLU A 1152 5.76 25.32 15.23
C GLU A 1152 5.76 24.63 13.86
N ARG A 1153 4.65 23.98 13.49
CA ARG A 1153 4.45 23.31 12.21
C ARG A 1153 4.03 24.22 11.05
N THR A 1154 3.70 25.49 11.30
CA THR A 1154 3.39 26.45 10.21
C THR A 1154 4.46 27.51 10.05
N LEU A 1155 5.11 27.94 11.14
CA LEU A 1155 6.11 29.01 11.13
C LEU A 1155 7.57 28.50 11.11
N ASN A 1156 7.87 27.31 11.66
CA ASN A 1156 9.25 26.80 11.73
C ASN A 1156 9.50 25.58 10.83
N ARG A 1157 8.95 24.42 11.20
CA ARG A 1157 9.34 23.10 10.62
C ARG A 1157 8.25 22.47 9.75
N GLY A 1158 7.44 23.29 9.11
CA GLY A 1158 6.27 22.86 8.34
C GLY A 1158 6.59 22.08 7.07
N THR A 1159 5.64 21.24 6.67
CA THR A 1159 5.68 20.46 5.44
C THR A 1159 4.90 21.09 4.29
N SER A 1160 4.22 22.22 4.53
CA SER A 1160 3.72 23.10 3.48
C SER A 1160 4.89 23.67 2.66
N PRO A 1161 4.81 23.71 1.31
CA PRO A 1161 5.90 24.19 0.47
C PRO A 1161 6.06 25.72 0.51
N PHE A 1162 5.08 26.45 1.05
CA PHE A 1162 5.10 27.90 1.16
C PHE A 1162 5.75 28.34 2.48
N GLN A 1163 7.06 28.11 2.63
CA GLN A 1163 7.80 28.56 3.81
C GLN A 1163 7.88 30.09 3.83
N HIS A 1164 7.24 30.70 4.84
CA HIS A 1164 7.19 32.15 5.03
C HIS A 1164 8.57 32.79 5.17
N ARG A 1165 8.81 33.92 4.48
CA ARG A 1165 10.07 34.68 4.63
C ARG A 1165 10.12 35.37 6.01
N ALA A 1166 10.62 34.68 7.01
CA ALA A 1166 10.90 35.24 8.33
C ALA A 1166 11.92 36.40 8.26
N LEU A 1167 11.94 37.25 9.29
CA LEU A 1167 12.79 38.45 9.33
C LEU A 1167 14.21 38.17 9.84
N GLY A 1168 14.35 37.38 10.91
CA GLY A 1168 15.65 37.05 11.52
C GLY A 1168 16.58 36.19 10.64
N GLU A 1169 17.87 36.20 10.96
CA GLU A 1169 18.93 35.53 10.17
C GLU A 1169 19.21 34.07 10.56
N HIS A 1170 18.63 33.58 11.67
CA HIS A 1170 18.90 32.24 12.19
C HIS A 1170 17.80 31.23 11.77
N PRO A 1171 18.08 30.26 10.88
CA PRO A 1171 17.04 29.38 10.31
C PRO A 1171 16.30 28.48 11.31
N ALA A 1172 16.82 28.30 12.54
CA ALA A 1172 16.20 27.50 13.58
C ALA A 1172 15.25 28.29 14.50
N SER A 1173 15.21 29.63 14.38
CA SER A 1173 14.39 30.53 15.21
C SER A 1173 13.83 31.68 14.36
N PRO A 1174 12.89 31.41 13.44
CA PRO A 1174 12.33 32.43 12.57
C PRO A 1174 11.54 33.48 13.36
N GLU A 1175 11.83 34.76 13.06
CA GLU A 1175 11.21 35.94 13.67
C GLU A 1175 10.18 36.60 12.76
N TYR A 1176 9.15 37.19 13.38
CA TYR A 1176 8.01 37.83 12.72
C TYR A 1176 7.71 39.17 13.38
N ARG A 1177 7.10 40.10 12.62
CA ARG A 1177 6.56 41.34 13.19
C ARG A 1177 5.14 41.11 13.70
N VAL A 1178 4.90 41.50 14.94
CA VAL A 1178 3.69 41.13 15.69
C VAL A 1178 3.10 42.35 16.37
N SER A 1179 1.80 42.54 16.24
CA SER A 1179 1.03 43.54 17.00
C SER A 1179 -0.34 42.99 17.41
N ASP A 1180 -0.92 43.53 18.46
CA ASP A 1180 -2.33 43.31 18.78
C ASP A 1180 -3.27 43.88 17.69
N PHE A 1181 -4.50 43.36 17.66
CA PHE A 1181 -5.62 43.83 16.83
C PHE A 1181 -6.77 44.33 17.71
N ASP A 1182 -7.31 45.52 17.40
CA ASP A 1182 -8.63 45.95 17.87
C ASP A 1182 -9.54 46.32 16.68
N ALA A 1183 -10.85 46.15 16.83
CA ALA A 1183 -11.83 46.60 15.84
C ALA A 1183 -11.89 48.15 15.70
N SER A 1184 -11.33 48.91 16.65
CA SER A 1184 -11.10 50.34 16.49
C SER A 1184 -10.15 50.67 15.34
N ASP A 1185 -9.23 49.77 15.00
CA ASP A 1185 -8.08 50.07 14.13
C ASP A 1185 -8.53 50.26 12.67
N VAL A 1186 -9.59 49.54 12.28
CA VAL A 1186 -10.25 49.66 10.99
C VAL A 1186 -11.22 50.85 10.89
N SER A 1187 -11.33 51.69 11.93
CA SER A 1187 -12.16 52.92 11.89
C SER A 1187 -11.70 53.91 10.81
N THR A 1188 -10.39 54.03 10.61
CA THR A 1188 -9.73 54.91 9.65
C THR A 1188 -9.99 54.53 8.19
N TYR A 1189 -10.44 53.29 7.92
CA TYR A 1189 -10.52 52.70 6.58
C TYR A 1189 -11.97 52.41 6.17
N HIS A 1190 -12.84 53.42 6.26
CA HIS A 1190 -14.27 53.31 5.94
C HIS A 1190 -14.97 52.10 6.61
N LEU A 1191 -14.94 52.06 7.95
CA LEU A 1191 -15.50 50.99 8.79
C LEU A 1191 -16.82 50.34 8.32
N PRO A 1192 -17.84 51.06 7.81
CA PRO A 1192 -19.07 50.43 7.31
C PRO A 1192 -18.86 49.50 6.11
N ALA A 1193 -17.82 49.69 5.28
CA ALA A 1193 -17.47 48.77 4.20
C ALA A 1193 -16.83 47.49 4.77
N VAL A 1194 -15.75 47.63 5.55
CA VAL A 1194 -15.03 46.50 6.16
C VAL A 1194 -15.94 45.66 7.07
N ARG A 1195 -16.81 46.30 7.85
CA ARG A 1195 -17.80 45.60 8.68
C ARG A 1195 -18.84 44.85 7.84
N ARG A 1196 -19.31 45.40 6.72
CA ARG A 1196 -20.22 44.69 5.81
C ARG A 1196 -19.54 43.47 5.20
N MET A 1197 -18.29 43.58 4.76
CA MET A 1197 -17.53 42.41 4.28
C MET A 1197 -17.43 41.32 5.36
N ALA A 1198 -17.10 41.70 6.59
CA ALA A 1198 -16.90 40.78 7.70
C ALA A 1198 -18.18 40.08 8.21
N SER A 1199 -19.36 40.72 8.16
CA SER A 1199 -20.57 40.21 8.85
C SER A 1199 -21.86 40.15 8.03
N VAL A 1200 -21.92 40.65 6.79
CA VAL A 1200 -23.16 40.62 5.99
C VAL A 1200 -23.05 39.52 4.91
N PRO A 1201 -23.96 38.52 4.87
CA PRO A 1201 -23.95 37.50 3.83
C PRO A 1201 -24.16 38.07 2.43
N LEU A 1202 -23.41 37.55 1.46
CA LEU A 1202 -23.66 37.69 0.01
C LEU A 1202 -24.79 36.77 -0.49
#